data_AF-A0AAN7S375-F1
#
_entry.id   AF-A0AAN7S375-F1
#
_cell.length_a   1.000
_cell.length_b   1.000
_cell.length_c   1.000
_cell.angle_alpha   90.00
_cell.angle_beta   90.00
_cell.angle_gamma   90.00
#
_symmetry.space_group_name_H-M   'P 1'
#
loop_
_entity.id
_entity.type
_entity.pdbx_description
1 polymer ?
#
loop_
_entity_poly.entity_id
_entity_poly.type
_entity_poly.pdbx_seq_one_letter_code
_entity_poly.pdbx_strand_id
1 'polypeptide(L)'
;MLRARARKFPAIVNCTAIDWFHEWPREALRSVSRRFIEEAEGVEVEDLKSKLASQEAELQLRNRDAEALIAKIGFQTEKVSQEKAIADAEEQKVDDFLQALINYDKEHIPQNCLKVVKEHYLKDLDFNPNYVRTKYFAAAGLCAWVFDILKFNEVYCEVEPKRYVLAQANAELAAATEKLEAIRKKLLVLDSNLCKLTASLEKAVAEKARCQDDVDRTNKTIGLANRLVKGLEVPIPETEGLDPIATLTDDAMIAAWSSEGLAGDRMSTENATILTNCKRWPLMIDPQQQGLKWIKNKYGADLKVVHLRQKGFLKTIETALAWGETVLIKSMGESIDPILDPLLGSHTDNKILFSIRKSNLKYNIDMCWKDYSSDSRVSSIPEVCSWAFKREIQIRIRYIKIEDKECEFTKNFRLILHTKLANPHYKPELQAQTTLINFTVTRDGLEDQLLAELVSAERPDLEKCKIAEAKENEAQINVTREHYRPTAIRASILYFVSNSLGNINPIYQFSLKAFNAVFHKAIQQAEKSGDIQCHISNLTEAVTYSTFLFTSQGLFEKDKLIFLAQTAFQLLLRSKEIELLELDFLLRFRVEHTYKSAVDFLTTQSWSAIRVGYGSDGCVQGVKDNEGSTKRWKKWVDSERPEKEKLPQEWTNKSSLQKLIILTVLCPDRMTYAFRNFVEEKLGSRYVESTRMDLAKSYEESSPATPVFFILSPGVDPLEDIETLGKKLGFTIDSGRFHRISLGQGQEMVAEEALEKAARHGHWVLLQNIHLVAKWLQTLEKLLKQYSEESHPDFHVFISAEAAPTPEKHIIPQGILENSIKITTEPPTGMLANLHAALYSFNQDTLELCTREGELKSILFSLCCFHACVAGRLKVGPQGWNGRYPFSTGDLALCIAVPCNYRETHTKVRSSGQVPWEDLRYLFGEIMYGGHITDAWDRRLCCIYLQEFTCGKNFHTCLKLLNMYILEGELTLASGFLVPPNLDYAGYHKYIDEMLPSESPVLYGLHPNAEMGYLTAMSDHLFKTLLEMQPMNSFVGEGSGQSAEEKVKNVLGSILGMLPEEFNMADIMQKTTAWSPYALVCLQECERINLLFSEIRRSLKQLDLGLKASEFFTNSTVDLGAFCCFFGNERIAILYDASMLFIVRQTKGELVFSPHMEVLQSTLFYDAVPDTWTKLAYPSTYSLAPW
;
A
#
# COMPACT_ATOMS: atom_id res chain seq x y z
N MET A 1 -8.39 6.28 -19.68
CA MET A 1 -8.81 7.69 -19.87
C MET A 1 -8.42 8.26 -21.25
N LEU A 2 -7.15 8.16 -21.69
CA LEU A 2 -6.69 8.70 -22.99
C LEU A 2 -7.40 8.10 -24.21
N ARG A 3 -7.60 6.78 -24.24
CA ARG A 3 -8.34 6.07 -25.32
C ARG A 3 -9.74 6.67 -25.55
N ALA A 4 -10.49 6.95 -24.48
CA ALA A 4 -11.83 7.53 -24.58
C ALA A 4 -11.80 8.98 -25.09
N ARG A 5 -10.79 9.77 -24.71
CA ARG A 5 -10.61 11.14 -25.21
C ARG A 5 -10.20 11.16 -26.68
N ALA A 6 -9.29 10.29 -27.11
CA ALA A 6 -8.89 10.15 -28.50
C ALA A 6 -10.07 9.79 -29.42
N ARG A 7 -11.00 8.92 -28.95
CA ARG A 7 -12.26 8.62 -29.66
C ARG A 7 -13.19 9.83 -29.78
N LYS A 8 -13.36 10.58 -28.70
CA LYS A 8 -14.22 11.78 -28.69
C LYS A 8 -13.64 12.92 -29.53
N PHE A 9 -12.31 12.98 -29.66
CA PHE A 9 -11.60 14.02 -30.38
C PHE A 9 -10.56 13.43 -31.34
N PRO A 10 -10.98 12.89 -32.51
CA PRO A 10 -10.06 12.26 -33.46
C PRO A 10 -8.95 13.18 -33.98
N ALA A 11 -9.17 14.51 -33.94
CA ALA A 11 -8.15 15.51 -34.27
C ALA A 11 -6.88 15.39 -33.40
N ILE A 12 -6.99 14.89 -32.16
CA ILE A 12 -5.84 14.65 -31.28
C ILE A 12 -4.93 13.54 -31.84
N VAL A 13 -5.45 12.61 -32.64
CA VAL A 13 -4.64 11.55 -33.26
C VAL A 13 -4.25 11.93 -34.69
N ASN A 14 -5.16 12.57 -35.42
CA ASN A 14 -4.99 12.84 -36.85
C ASN A 14 -4.16 14.10 -37.14
N CYS A 15 -4.11 15.06 -36.22
CA CYS A 15 -3.48 16.37 -36.44
C CYS A 15 -2.24 16.61 -35.57
N THR A 16 -1.81 15.63 -34.77
CA THR A 16 -0.57 15.72 -33.98
C THR A 16 0.28 14.48 -34.19
N ALA A 17 1.60 14.64 -34.24
CA ALA A 17 2.52 13.52 -34.24
C ALA A 17 2.45 12.79 -32.88
N ILE A 18 2.29 11.47 -32.91
CA ILE A 18 2.30 10.63 -31.71
C ILE A 18 3.71 10.05 -31.56
N ASP A 19 4.35 10.38 -30.44
CA ASP A 19 5.63 9.80 -30.04
C ASP A 19 5.39 8.75 -28.93
N TRP A 20 5.98 7.57 -29.09
CA TRP A 20 5.76 6.44 -28.20
C TRP A 20 6.91 6.31 -27.22
N PHE A 21 6.62 6.50 -25.93
CA PHE A 21 7.60 6.33 -24.87
C PHE A 21 7.50 4.91 -24.29
N HIS A 22 8.53 4.10 -24.49
CA HIS A 22 8.61 2.75 -23.93
C HIS A 22 9.19 2.77 -22.51
N GLU A 23 8.91 1.70 -21.76
CA GLU A 23 9.61 1.44 -20.51
C GLU A 23 11.12 1.34 -20.74
N TRP A 24 11.89 1.71 -19.73
CA TRP A 24 13.34 1.73 -19.86
C TRP A 24 13.88 0.31 -20.10
N PRO A 25 14.69 0.10 -21.15
CA PRO A 25 15.36 -1.17 -21.34
C PRO A 25 16.37 -1.41 -20.21
N ARG A 26 16.66 -2.68 -19.91
CA ARG A 26 17.65 -3.05 -18.88
C ARG A 26 19.01 -2.36 -19.08
N GLU A 27 19.40 -2.10 -20.32
CA GLU A 27 20.64 -1.40 -20.68
C GLU A 27 20.63 0.06 -20.22
N ALA A 28 19.53 0.78 -20.43
CA ALA A 28 19.38 2.15 -19.96
C ALA A 28 19.39 2.20 -18.43
N LEU A 29 18.71 1.26 -17.77
CA LEU A 29 18.71 1.15 -16.31
C LEU A 29 20.12 0.91 -15.77
N ARG A 30 20.88 -0.04 -16.35
CA ARG A 30 22.28 -0.29 -15.98
C ARG A 30 23.18 0.93 -16.19
N SER A 31 23.01 1.63 -17.31
CA SER A 31 23.79 2.82 -17.64
C SER A 31 23.57 3.94 -16.62
N VAL A 32 22.30 4.19 -16.25
CA VAL A 32 21.97 5.25 -15.29
C VAL A 32 22.34 4.85 -13.88
N SER A 33 22.09 3.61 -13.46
CA SER A 33 22.54 3.11 -12.16
C SER A 33 24.06 3.24 -11.99
N ARG A 34 24.84 2.90 -13.03
CA ARG A 34 26.30 3.04 -12.99
C ARG A 34 26.70 4.49 -12.74
N ARG A 35 26.11 5.44 -13.47
CA ARG A 35 26.39 6.87 -13.30
C ARG A 35 26.06 7.38 -11.90
N PHE A 36 24.93 6.96 -11.33
CA PHE A 36 24.55 7.34 -9.95
C PHE A 36 25.47 6.73 -8.90
N ILE A 37 25.95 5.50 -9.11
CA ILE A 37 26.90 4.84 -8.19
C ILE A 37 28.28 5.50 -8.28
N GLU A 38 28.75 5.84 -9.50
CA GLU A 38 29.99 6.58 -9.73
C GLU A 38 29.98 7.95 -9.03
N GLU A 39 28.83 8.63 -9.00
CA GLU A 39 28.65 9.90 -8.27
C GLU A 39 28.61 9.72 -6.74
N ALA A 40 28.42 8.50 -6.22
CA ALA A 40 28.14 8.23 -4.81
C ALA A 40 29.36 7.86 -3.94
N GLU A 41 30.55 7.62 -4.51
CA GLU A 41 31.74 7.26 -3.70
C GLU A 41 32.98 8.08 -4.07
N GLY A 42 33.36 8.99 -3.17
CA GLY A 42 34.56 9.82 -3.28
C GLY A 42 35.84 9.09 -2.91
N VAL A 43 36.37 8.25 -3.80
CA VAL A 43 37.82 8.01 -3.97
C VAL A 43 38.07 7.64 -5.44
N GLU A 44 38.30 8.64 -6.29
CA GLU A 44 38.64 8.38 -7.69
C GLU A 44 40.06 7.80 -7.80
N VAL A 45 40.14 6.49 -8.02
CA VAL A 45 41.39 5.78 -8.32
C VAL A 45 42.01 6.30 -9.63
N GLU A 46 41.19 6.80 -10.55
CA GLU A 46 41.63 7.34 -11.84
C GLU A 46 42.39 8.68 -11.69
N ASP A 47 41.95 9.55 -10.78
CA ASP A 47 42.66 10.79 -10.42
C ASP A 47 44.03 10.48 -9.79
N LEU A 48 44.12 9.45 -8.94
CA LEU A 48 45.38 9.02 -8.35
C LEU A 48 46.36 8.45 -9.38
N LYS A 49 45.86 7.70 -10.39
CA LYS A 49 46.69 7.22 -11.51
C LYS A 49 47.20 8.37 -12.37
N SER A 50 46.37 9.38 -12.65
CA SER A 50 46.80 10.57 -13.40
C SER A 50 47.89 11.35 -12.66
N LYS A 51 47.74 11.49 -11.34
CA LYS A 51 48.73 12.13 -10.46
C LYS A 51 50.03 11.35 -10.42
N LEU A 52 49.96 10.02 -10.30
CA LEU A 52 51.15 9.16 -10.35
C LEU A 52 51.92 9.33 -11.66
N ALA A 53 51.24 9.32 -12.81
CA ALA A 53 51.88 9.49 -14.11
C ALA A 53 52.61 10.84 -14.22
N SER A 54 52.05 11.92 -13.66
CA SER A 54 52.71 13.23 -13.61
C SER A 54 53.96 13.24 -12.72
N GLN A 55 53.90 12.56 -11.56
CA GLN A 55 55.02 12.47 -10.62
C GLN A 55 56.15 11.58 -11.16
N GLU A 56 55.82 10.48 -11.85
CA GLU A 56 56.81 9.61 -12.50
C GLU A 56 57.57 10.34 -13.62
N ALA A 57 56.87 11.20 -14.38
CA ALA A 57 57.51 12.04 -15.39
C ALA A 57 58.49 13.07 -14.78
N GLU A 58 58.12 13.68 -13.66
CA GLU A 58 58.98 14.62 -12.93
C GLU A 58 60.21 13.91 -12.35
N LEU A 59 60.03 12.73 -11.74
CA LEU A 59 61.12 11.90 -11.23
C LEU A 59 62.11 11.50 -12.33
N GLN A 60 61.62 11.13 -13.52
CA GLN A 60 62.48 10.81 -14.68
C GLN A 60 63.28 12.02 -15.17
N LEU A 61 62.72 13.23 -15.09
CA LEU A 61 63.44 14.45 -15.44
C LEU A 61 64.57 14.71 -14.43
N ARG A 62 64.26 14.65 -13.12
CA ARG A 62 65.25 14.86 -12.05
C ARG A 62 66.35 13.80 -12.02
N ASN A 63 66.02 12.56 -12.40
CA ASN A 63 67.01 11.49 -12.61
C ASN A 63 68.03 11.85 -13.68
N ARG A 64 67.56 12.30 -14.84
CA ARG A 64 68.43 12.72 -15.96
C ARG A 64 69.31 13.91 -15.59
N ASP A 65 68.77 14.89 -14.87
CA ASP A 65 69.53 16.05 -14.42
C ASP A 65 70.66 15.68 -13.44
N ALA A 66 70.39 14.76 -12.50
CA ALA A 66 71.40 14.25 -11.57
C ALA A 66 72.50 13.45 -12.29
N GLU A 67 72.13 12.58 -13.24
CA GLU A 67 73.09 11.79 -14.04
C GLU A 67 73.99 12.69 -14.91
N ALA A 68 73.43 13.74 -15.51
CA ALA A 68 74.19 14.72 -16.28
C ALA A 68 75.23 15.48 -15.41
N LEU A 69 74.87 15.81 -14.16
CA LEU A 69 75.79 16.43 -13.21
C LEU A 69 76.89 15.46 -12.76
N ILE A 70 76.56 14.18 -12.52
CA ILE A 70 77.55 13.13 -12.20
C ILE A 70 78.57 12.99 -13.31
N ALA A 71 78.13 12.91 -14.57
CA ALA A 71 79.03 12.83 -15.72
C ALA A 71 79.95 14.06 -15.83
N LYS A 72 79.41 15.26 -15.56
CA LYS A 72 80.17 16.52 -15.61
C LYS A 72 81.19 16.64 -14.48
N ILE A 73 80.87 16.15 -13.29
CA ILE A 73 81.81 16.04 -12.16
C ILE A 73 82.92 15.04 -12.49
N GLY A 74 82.58 13.87 -13.03
CA GLY A 74 83.56 12.86 -13.44
C GLY A 74 84.64 13.43 -14.38
N PHE A 75 84.22 14.16 -15.41
CA PHE A 75 85.14 14.81 -16.35
C PHE A 75 86.02 15.89 -15.70
N GLN A 76 85.46 16.68 -14.77
CA GLN A 76 86.22 17.72 -14.06
C GLN A 76 87.23 17.12 -13.07
N THR A 77 86.88 16.02 -12.39
CA THR A 77 87.76 15.30 -11.46
C THR A 77 88.97 14.71 -12.19
N GLU A 78 88.75 14.12 -13.37
CA GLU A 78 89.83 13.57 -14.20
C GLU A 78 90.80 14.68 -14.64
N LYS A 79 90.28 15.85 -15.03
CA LYS A 79 91.08 17.02 -15.40
C LYS A 79 91.91 17.56 -14.21
N VAL A 80 91.34 17.59 -13.01
CA VAL A 80 92.09 17.98 -11.79
C VAL A 80 93.20 16.97 -11.49
N SER A 81 92.95 15.66 -11.62
CA SER A 81 93.99 14.66 -11.38
C SER A 81 95.17 14.77 -12.35
N GLN A 82 94.91 15.09 -13.62
CA GLN A 82 95.96 15.27 -14.63
C GLN A 82 96.82 16.51 -14.34
N GLU A 83 96.20 17.65 -14.03
CA GLU A 83 96.91 18.89 -13.70
C GLU A 83 97.70 18.78 -12.38
N LYS A 84 97.19 17.98 -11.42
CA LYS A 84 97.87 17.73 -10.14
C LYS A 84 99.13 16.88 -10.33
N ALA A 85 99.07 15.84 -11.17
CA ALA A 85 100.24 15.04 -11.51
C ALA A 85 101.35 15.84 -12.22
N ILE A 86 100.97 16.87 -13.01
CA ILE A 86 101.92 17.77 -13.66
C ILE A 86 102.58 18.71 -12.63
N ALA A 87 101.84 19.18 -11.62
CA ALA A 87 102.38 20.02 -10.55
C ALA A 87 103.41 19.26 -9.68
N ASP A 88 103.09 18.02 -9.29
CA ASP A 88 103.95 17.20 -8.42
C ASP A 88 105.29 16.85 -9.11
N ALA A 89 105.28 16.64 -10.44
CA ALA A 89 106.50 16.35 -11.22
C ALA A 89 107.46 17.55 -11.36
N GLU A 90 106.96 18.78 -11.26
CA GLU A 90 107.76 20.00 -11.41
C GLU A 90 108.34 20.47 -10.07
N GLU A 91 107.72 20.10 -8.94
CA GLU A 91 108.22 20.36 -7.58
C GLU A 91 109.48 19.52 -7.26
N GLN A 92 109.56 18.29 -7.79
CA GLN A 92 110.68 17.38 -7.56
C GLN A 92 112.00 17.79 -8.26
N LYS A 93 111.94 18.65 -9.29
CA LYS A 93 113.14 19.19 -9.97
C LYS A 93 113.85 20.31 -9.19
N VAL A 94 113.15 20.97 -8.26
CA VAL A 94 113.68 22.09 -7.48
C VAL A 94 114.54 21.60 -6.31
N ASP A 95 114.23 20.44 -5.73
CA ASP A 95 114.95 19.88 -4.58
C ASP A 95 116.31 19.24 -4.94
N ASP A 96 116.46 18.66 -6.14
CA ASP A 96 117.71 18.02 -6.58
C ASP A 96 118.86 19.01 -6.86
N PHE A 97 118.55 20.28 -7.16
CA PHE A 97 119.55 21.32 -7.48
C PHE A 97 120.25 21.89 -6.23
N LEU A 98 119.57 21.94 -5.08
CA LEU A 98 120.11 22.52 -3.84
C LEU A 98 121.15 21.61 -3.16
N GLN A 99 121.14 20.30 -3.44
CA GLN A 99 122.10 19.33 -2.89
C GLN A 99 123.51 19.39 -3.53
N ALA A 100 123.64 19.93 -4.76
CA ALA A 100 124.90 19.89 -5.52
C ALA A 100 125.91 21.01 -5.20
N LEU A 101 125.54 21.99 -4.36
CA LEU A 101 126.33 23.22 -4.11
C LEU A 101 127.22 23.17 -2.85
N ILE A 102 127.08 22.14 -2.00
CA ILE A 102 127.73 22.07 -0.69
C ILE A 102 129.10 21.35 -0.71
N ASN A 103 129.41 20.53 -1.71
CA ASN A 103 130.60 19.65 -1.71
C ASN A 103 131.56 19.89 -2.90
N TYR A 104 132.57 20.77 -2.74
CA TYR A 104 133.65 20.97 -3.73
C TYR A 104 135.05 21.01 -3.11
N ASP A 105 136.04 20.38 -3.76
CA ASP A 105 137.37 20.02 -3.21
C ASP A 105 138.53 20.94 -3.70
N LYS A 106 139.61 21.02 -2.90
CA LYS A 106 140.74 21.96 -2.90
C LYS A 106 142.03 21.26 -3.39
N GLU A 107 143.10 22.01 -3.68
CA GLU A 107 144.52 21.55 -3.79
C GLU A 107 145.09 21.20 -5.21
N HIS A 108 146.11 21.95 -5.71
CA HIS A 108 147.51 21.48 -5.91
C HIS A 108 148.37 22.29 -6.94
N ILE A 109 149.44 22.95 -6.46
CA ILE A 109 150.78 23.07 -7.09
C ILE A 109 151.84 22.67 -6.04
N PRO A 110 152.96 22.03 -6.44
CA PRO A 110 153.54 20.91 -5.68
C PRO A 110 154.70 21.20 -4.73
N GLN A 111 154.82 20.27 -3.78
CA GLN A 111 155.65 20.21 -2.57
C GLN A 111 157.19 20.29 -2.68
N ASN A 112 157.84 20.07 -3.83
CA ASN A 112 159.29 19.77 -3.80
C ASN A 112 160.21 20.95 -3.45
N CYS A 113 159.85 22.19 -3.77
CA CYS A 113 160.65 23.38 -3.41
C CYS A 113 160.35 23.90 -1.99
N LEU A 114 159.12 23.68 -1.49
CA LEU A 114 158.69 24.11 -0.16
C LEU A 114 159.36 23.30 0.98
N LYS A 115 159.77 22.06 0.71
CA LYS A 115 160.46 21.20 1.69
C LYS A 115 161.90 21.64 1.98
N VAL A 116 162.70 21.98 0.96
CA VAL A 116 164.14 22.32 1.15
C VAL A 116 164.33 23.62 1.94
N VAL A 117 163.50 24.63 1.70
CA VAL A 117 163.65 25.95 2.34
C VAL A 117 163.17 25.95 3.80
N LYS A 118 162.05 25.27 4.09
CA LYS A 118 161.48 25.23 5.45
C LYS A 118 162.26 24.30 6.40
N GLU A 119 162.85 23.21 5.92
CA GLU A 119 163.47 22.20 6.80
C GLU A 119 165.00 22.33 6.98
N HIS A 120 165.75 22.96 6.06
CA HIS A 120 167.22 23.06 6.18
C HIS A 120 167.80 24.46 6.43
N TYR A 121 167.15 25.54 5.96
CA TYR A 121 167.74 26.89 6.02
C TYR A 121 167.12 27.80 7.10
N LEU A 122 165.83 27.64 7.41
CA LEU A 122 165.13 28.47 8.39
C LEU A 122 165.42 28.13 9.87
N LYS A 123 166.31 27.16 10.13
CA LYS A 123 166.79 26.82 11.49
C LYS A 123 168.26 27.21 11.74
N ASP A 124 168.96 27.77 10.75
CA ASP A 124 170.37 28.13 10.89
C ASP A 124 170.52 29.52 11.53
N LEU A 125 171.35 29.61 12.57
CA LEU A 125 171.43 30.80 13.45
C LEU A 125 172.20 31.98 12.84
N ASP A 126 172.98 31.74 11.78
CA ASP A 126 173.77 32.77 11.10
C ASP A 126 173.00 33.46 9.93
N PHE A 127 171.81 32.98 9.54
CA PHE A 127 170.98 33.56 8.46
C PHE A 127 169.90 34.53 8.99
N ASN A 128 170.37 35.55 9.73
CA ASN A 128 169.56 36.65 10.28
C ASN A 128 169.96 37.97 9.60
N PRO A 129 169.01 38.75 9.02
CA PRO A 129 169.32 39.99 8.32
C PRO A 129 170.11 41.02 9.14
N ASN A 130 170.00 40.97 10.47
CA ASN A 130 170.66 41.92 11.35
C ASN A 130 172.08 41.47 11.77
N TYR A 131 172.38 40.16 11.76
CA TYR A 131 173.75 39.67 12.03
C TYR A 131 174.67 39.95 10.84
N VAL A 132 174.23 39.63 9.62
CA VAL A 132 175.01 39.83 8.39
C VAL A 132 175.32 41.32 8.11
N ARG A 133 174.40 42.20 8.52
CA ARG A 133 174.55 43.65 8.36
C ARG A 133 175.74 44.24 9.12
N THR A 134 176.30 43.53 10.10
CA THR A 134 177.50 44.02 10.82
C THR A 134 178.82 43.89 10.05
N LYS A 135 178.91 43.13 8.93
CA LYS A 135 180.17 42.98 8.16
C LYS A 135 180.19 43.58 6.75
N TYR A 136 179.11 43.51 5.97
CA TYR A 136 179.07 44.08 4.61
C TYR A 136 177.64 44.52 4.25
N PHE A 137 177.47 45.79 3.86
CA PHE A 137 176.18 46.41 3.57
C PHE A 137 175.44 45.80 2.36
N ALA A 138 176.17 45.31 1.36
CA ALA A 138 175.57 44.79 0.13
C ALA A 138 174.79 43.46 0.30
N ALA A 139 175.00 42.70 1.38
CA ALA A 139 174.41 41.37 1.55
C ALA A 139 173.02 41.34 2.24
N ALA A 140 172.52 42.46 2.80
CA ALA A 140 171.26 42.47 3.56
C ALA A 140 169.98 42.47 2.70
N GLY A 141 170.04 42.97 1.45
CA GLY A 141 168.85 43.14 0.60
C GLY A 141 168.24 41.83 0.09
N LEU A 142 169.07 40.81 -0.20
CA LEU A 142 168.59 39.53 -0.73
C LEU A 142 167.82 38.68 0.30
N CYS A 143 167.99 38.96 1.60
CA CYS A 143 167.33 38.20 2.66
C CYS A 143 165.86 38.63 2.90
N ALA A 144 165.46 39.84 2.49
CA ALA A 144 164.11 40.37 2.70
C ALA A 144 163.12 39.96 1.58
N TRP A 145 163.59 39.86 0.33
CA TRP A 145 162.74 39.58 -0.85
C TRP A 145 162.08 38.19 -0.83
N VAL A 146 162.71 37.20 -0.18
CA VAL A 146 162.19 35.83 -0.11
C VAL A 146 160.95 35.70 0.80
N PHE A 147 160.72 36.65 1.72
CA PHE A 147 159.53 36.64 2.59
C PHE A 147 158.26 37.17 1.89
N ASP A 148 158.39 38.06 0.89
CA ASP A 148 157.24 38.76 0.31
C ASP A 148 156.54 38.02 -0.84
N ILE A 149 157.21 37.10 -1.54
CA ILE A 149 156.59 36.26 -2.60
C ILE A 149 155.61 35.22 -2.03
N LEU A 150 155.75 34.83 -0.76
CA LEU A 150 154.89 33.81 -0.14
C LEU A 150 153.49 34.32 0.24
N LYS A 151 153.24 35.64 0.25
CA LYS A 151 151.96 36.24 0.67
C LYS A 151 150.98 36.58 -0.47
N PHE A 152 151.43 36.63 -1.72
CA PHE A 152 150.58 36.99 -2.87
C PHE A 152 149.85 35.80 -3.52
N ASN A 153 150.23 34.56 -3.21
CA ASN A 153 149.59 33.33 -3.72
C ASN A 153 148.19 33.06 -3.10
N GLU A 154 147.77 33.80 -2.07
CA GLU A 154 146.58 33.46 -1.27
C GLU A 154 145.22 34.05 -1.72
N VAL A 155 145.07 34.92 -2.74
CA VAL A 155 143.76 35.62 -2.95
C VAL A 155 143.21 35.80 -4.39
N TYR A 156 144.00 35.83 -5.48
CA TYR A 156 143.51 36.44 -6.74
C TYR A 156 142.70 35.55 -7.73
N CYS A 157 142.86 34.22 -7.79
CA CYS A 157 142.31 33.44 -8.91
C CYS A 157 140.92 32.79 -8.70
N GLU A 158 140.20 33.09 -7.60
CA GLU A 158 139.00 32.31 -7.19
C GLU A 158 137.60 32.87 -7.57
N VAL A 159 137.41 34.14 -7.96
CA VAL A 159 136.07 34.77 -7.82
C VAL A 159 135.29 35.01 -9.14
N GLU A 160 135.93 35.06 -10.31
CA GLU A 160 135.28 35.50 -11.55
C GLU A 160 134.42 34.44 -12.28
N PRO A 161 134.81 33.15 -12.39
CA PRO A 161 133.98 32.11 -13.03
C PRO A 161 132.70 31.77 -12.24
N LYS A 162 132.72 31.97 -10.91
CA LYS A 162 131.62 31.65 -9.99
C LYS A 162 130.42 32.59 -10.13
N ARG A 163 130.60 33.82 -10.64
CA ARG A 163 129.52 34.80 -10.82
C ARG A 163 128.65 34.54 -12.05
N TYR A 164 129.21 34.00 -13.13
CA TYR A 164 128.46 33.72 -14.35
C TYR A 164 127.52 32.51 -14.20
N VAL A 165 127.99 31.44 -13.53
CA VAL A 165 127.20 30.22 -13.28
C VAL A 165 126.03 30.49 -12.31
N LEU A 166 126.22 31.33 -11.30
CA LEU A 166 125.17 31.74 -10.37
C LEU A 166 124.03 32.50 -11.06
N ALA A 167 124.38 33.40 -12.00
CA ALA A 167 123.39 34.19 -12.73
C ALA A 167 122.52 33.33 -13.67
N GLN A 168 123.13 32.33 -14.32
CA GLN A 168 122.42 31.39 -15.19
C GLN A 168 121.50 30.45 -14.39
N ALA A 169 121.98 29.90 -13.27
CA ALA A 169 121.18 29.06 -12.38
C ALA A 169 119.98 29.80 -11.76
N ASN A 170 120.17 31.06 -11.34
CA ASN A 170 119.07 31.86 -10.79
C ASN A 170 117.99 32.19 -11.83
N ALA A 171 118.36 32.33 -13.11
CA ALA A 171 117.39 32.54 -14.19
C ALA A 171 116.54 31.28 -14.47
N GLU A 172 117.14 30.09 -14.40
CA GLU A 172 116.41 28.81 -14.55
C GLU A 172 115.49 28.53 -13.36
N LEU A 173 115.92 28.84 -12.14
CA LEU A 173 115.09 28.71 -10.93
C LEU A 173 113.87 29.65 -10.96
N ALA A 174 114.04 30.90 -11.43
CA ALA A 174 112.95 31.86 -11.58
C ALA A 174 111.91 31.39 -12.62
N ALA A 175 112.36 30.82 -13.74
CA ALA A 175 111.46 30.32 -14.79
C ALA A 175 110.68 29.06 -14.36
N ALA A 176 111.29 28.18 -13.56
CA ALA A 176 110.63 26.98 -13.02
C ALA A 176 109.60 27.32 -11.94
N THR A 177 109.93 28.24 -11.04
CA THR A 177 109.03 28.69 -9.95
C THR A 177 107.80 29.44 -10.50
N GLU A 178 107.93 30.27 -11.54
CA GLU A 178 106.80 30.95 -12.19
C GLU A 178 105.82 29.96 -12.85
N LYS A 179 106.33 28.90 -13.50
CA LYS A 179 105.49 27.85 -14.10
C LYS A 179 104.73 27.05 -13.04
N LEU A 180 105.40 26.68 -11.95
CA LEU A 180 104.78 25.95 -10.84
C LEU A 180 103.65 26.76 -10.19
N GLU A 181 103.86 28.07 -10.00
CA GLU A 181 102.86 28.97 -9.42
C GLU A 181 101.65 29.20 -10.34
N ALA A 182 101.88 29.22 -11.66
CA ALA A 182 100.81 29.27 -12.65
C ALA A 182 99.94 27.99 -12.66
N ILE A 183 100.54 26.81 -12.50
CA ILE A 183 99.82 25.53 -12.40
C ILE A 183 99.04 25.44 -11.08
N ARG A 184 99.64 25.86 -9.96
CA ARG A 184 98.95 25.92 -8.64
C ARG A 184 97.72 26.83 -8.66
N LYS A 185 97.77 27.99 -9.33
CA LYS A 185 96.60 28.87 -9.51
C LYS A 185 95.48 28.21 -10.34
N LYS A 186 95.84 27.45 -11.38
CA LYS A 186 94.85 26.71 -12.19
C LYS A 186 94.17 25.59 -11.40
N LEU A 187 94.92 24.85 -10.59
CA LEU A 187 94.38 23.81 -9.70
C LEU A 187 93.34 24.38 -8.71
N LEU A 188 93.63 25.52 -8.08
CA LEU A 188 92.69 26.19 -7.17
C LEU A 188 91.34 26.54 -7.82
N VAL A 189 91.37 26.99 -9.08
CA VAL A 189 90.14 27.34 -9.81
C VAL A 189 89.34 26.08 -10.17
N LEU A 190 90.01 25.02 -10.59
CA LEU A 190 89.35 23.75 -10.93
C LEU A 190 88.77 23.06 -9.68
N ASP A 191 89.48 23.07 -8.55
CA ASP A 191 88.95 22.56 -7.27
C ASP A 191 87.74 23.35 -6.79
N SER A 192 87.76 24.68 -6.91
CA SER A 192 86.58 25.52 -6.57
C SER A 192 85.36 25.19 -7.45
N ASN A 193 85.58 24.89 -8.73
CA ASN A 193 84.50 24.50 -9.64
C ASN A 193 83.97 23.10 -9.35
N LEU A 194 84.84 22.14 -8.97
CA LEU A 194 84.42 20.83 -8.49
C LEU A 194 83.57 20.95 -7.23
N CYS A 195 83.98 21.72 -6.22
CA CYS A 195 83.18 21.93 -5.02
C CYS A 195 81.78 22.48 -5.31
N LYS A 196 81.65 23.43 -6.25
CA LYS A 196 80.35 23.98 -6.66
C LYS A 196 79.46 22.95 -7.37
N LEU A 197 80.05 22.14 -8.26
CA LEU A 197 79.32 21.09 -8.97
C LEU A 197 78.88 19.98 -8.01
N THR A 198 79.74 19.57 -7.07
CA THR A 198 79.42 18.57 -6.04
C THR A 198 78.27 19.04 -5.14
N ALA A 199 78.27 20.30 -4.68
CA ALA A 199 77.16 20.85 -3.91
C ALA A 199 75.85 20.92 -4.72
N SER A 200 75.93 21.23 -6.03
CA SER A 200 74.78 21.21 -6.91
C SER A 200 74.23 19.80 -7.14
N LEU A 201 75.11 18.79 -7.18
CA LEU A 201 74.72 17.38 -7.28
C LEU A 201 74.04 16.90 -6.00
N GLU A 202 74.58 17.22 -4.82
CA GLU A 202 73.97 16.86 -3.53
C GLU A 202 72.54 17.42 -3.42
N LYS A 203 72.33 18.67 -3.85
CA LYS A 203 70.99 19.27 -3.91
C LYS A 203 70.07 18.54 -4.89
N ALA A 204 70.55 18.22 -6.10
CA ALA A 204 69.77 17.51 -7.12
C ALA A 204 69.40 16.07 -6.67
N VAL A 205 70.31 15.37 -5.99
CA VAL A 205 70.09 14.03 -5.43
C VAL A 205 69.07 14.09 -4.28
N ALA A 206 69.13 15.11 -3.42
CA ALA A 206 68.14 15.30 -2.36
C ALA A 206 66.73 15.61 -2.90
N GLU A 207 66.61 16.41 -3.97
CA GLU A 207 65.33 16.68 -4.64
C GLU A 207 64.78 15.45 -5.38
N LYS A 208 65.64 14.68 -6.05
CA LYS A 208 65.30 13.36 -6.65
C LYS A 208 64.76 12.40 -5.59
N ALA A 209 65.41 12.31 -4.43
CA ALA A 209 64.98 11.41 -3.35
C ALA A 209 63.57 11.76 -2.84
N ARG A 210 63.25 13.05 -2.68
CA ARG A 210 61.89 13.48 -2.31
C ARG A 210 60.85 13.11 -3.37
N CYS A 211 61.16 13.31 -4.65
CA CYS A 211 60.26 12.94 -5.74
C CYS A 211 60.03 11.41 -5.79
N GLN A 212 61.07 10.63 -5.49
CA GLN A 212 60.97 9.17 -5.41
C GLN A 212 60.06 8.73 -4.25
N ASP A 213 60.21 9.33 -3.07
CA ASP A 213 59.37 9.04 -1.90
C ASP A 213 57.88 9.36 -2.15
N ASP A 214 57.59 10.45 -2.87
CA ASP A 214 56.23 10.85 -3.24
C ASP A 214 55.59 9.90 -4.27
N VAL A 215 56.37 9.45 -5.27
CA VAL A 215 55.96 8.41 -6.23
C VAL A 215 55.69 7.09 -5.50
N ASP A 216 56.58 6.67 -4.61
CA ASP A 216 56.46 5.42 -3.86
C ASP A 216 55.27 5.42 -2.89
N ARG A 217 54.99 6.56 -2.25
CA ARG A 217 53.80 6.73 -1.41
C ARG A 217 52.52 6.61 -2.23
N THR A 218 52.46 7.26 -3.39
CA THR A 218 51.29 7.22 -4.28
C THR A 218 51.08 5.83 -4.88
N ASN A 219 52.17 5.15 -5.29
CA ASN A 219 52.17 3.77 -5.77
C ASN A 219 51.69 2.78 -4.70
N LYS A 220 52.11 2.94 -3.44
CA LYS A 220 51.59 2.13 -2.32
C LYS A 220 50.09 2.34 -2.13
N THR A 221 49.61 3.57 -2.16
CA THR A 221 48.17 3.87 -2.01
C THR A 221 47.36 3.28 -3.16
N ILE A 222 47.85 3.36 -4.41
CA ILE A 222 47.20 2.72 -5.57
C ILE A 222 47.23 1.20 -5.46
N GLY A 223 48.33 0.60 -4.99
CA GLY A 223 48.42 -0.84 -4.74
C GLY A 223 47.42 -1.31 -3.66
N LEU A 224 47.25 -0.53 -2.60
CA LEU A 224 46.23 -0.79 -1.57
C LEU A 224 44.81 -0.68 -2.15
N ALA A 225 44.53 0.39 -2.90
CA ALA A 225 43.24 0.62 -3.55
C ALA A 225 42.90 -0.48 -4.56
N ASN A 226 43.84 -0.86 -5.43
CA ASN A 226 43.64 -1.93 -6.42
C ASN A 226 43.41 -3.30 -5.76
N ARG A 227 44.04 -3.61 -4.63
CA ARG A 227 43.73 -4.84 -3.86
C ARG A 227 42.32 -4.81 -3.28
N LEU A 228 41.85 -3.64 -2.85
CA LEU A 228 40.50 -3.45 -2.33
C LEU A 228 39.46 -3.62 -3.45
N VAL A 229 39.69 -3.00 -4.61
CA VAL A 229 38.86 -3.13 -5.81
C VAL A 229 38.81 -4.60 -6.28
N LYS A 230 39.94 -5.32 -6.29
CA LYS A 230 39.97 -6.77 -6.61
C LYS A 230 39.28 -7.64 -5.55
N GLY A 231 39.27 -7.21 -4.29
CA GLY A 231 38.50 -7.87 -3.22
C GLY A 231 37.00 -7.62 -3.30
N LEU A 232 36.57 -6.58 -4.03
CA LEU A 232 35.18 -6.20 -4.28
C LEU A 232 34.61 -6.79 -5.58
N GLU A 233 35.40 -7.52 -6.39
CA GLU A 233 34.90 -8.31 -7.54
C GLU A 233 34.15 -9.60 -7.13
N VAL A 234 34.06 -9.88 -5.83
CA VAL A 234 33.15 -10.89 -5.26
C VAL A 234 31.71 -10.39 -5.47
N PRO A 235 30.70 -11.25 -5.75
CA PRO A 235 29.29 -10.86 -5.71
C PRO A 235 29.01 -10.02 -4.46
N ILE A 236 28.17 -8.98 -4.60
CA ILE A 236 27.81 -8.07 -3.51
C ILE A 236 27.56 -8.93 -2.26
N PRO A 237 28.35 -8.76 -1.17
CA PRO A 237 28.22 -9.63 -0.02
C PRO A 237 26.84 -9.45 0.59
N GLU A 238 25.98 -10.44 0.39
CA GLU A 238 24.63 -10.48 0.94
C GLU A 238 24.70 -11.09 2.35
N THR A 239 24.15 -10.38 3.34
CA THR A 239 23.97 -10.92 4.68
C THR A 239 22.59 -11.54 4.75
N GLU A 240 22.50 -12.87 4.84
CA GLU A 240 21.21 -13.56 5.00
C GLU A 240 20.51 -13.08 6.28
N GLY A 241 19.23 -12.73 6.17
CA GLY A 241 18.41 -12.28 7.30
C GLY A 241 18.62 -10.83 7.75
N LEU A 242 19.34 -10.00 6.99
CA LEU A 242 19.42 -8.56 7.28
C LEU A 242 18.06 -7.89 7.07
N ASP A 243 17.52 -7.32 8.14
CA ASP A 243 16.30 -6.53 8.11
C ASP A 243 16.60 -5.07 7.70
N PRO A 244 16.09 -4.57 6.55
CA PRO A 244 16.29 -3.18 6.13
C PRO A 244 15.79 -2.15 7.15
N ILE A 245 14.76 -2.47 7.93
CA ILE A 245 14.23 -1.53 8.94
C ILE A 245 15.24 -1.30 10.05
N ALA A 246 15.88 -2.37 10.54
CA ALA A 246 16.90 -2.28 11.57
C ALA A 246 18.13 -1.46 11.13
N THR A 247 18.32 -1.26 9.82
CA THR A 247 19.38 -0.38 9.29
C THR A 247 18.95 1.08 9.14
N LEU A 248 17.66 1.34 8.94
CA LEU A 248 17.11 2.68 8.74
C LEU A 248 16.52 3.30 10.03
N THR A 249 16.42 2.51 11.09
CA THR A 249 15.82 2.87 12.37
C THR A 249 16.58 2.25 13.54
N ASP A 250 16.42 2.83 14.73
CA ASP A 250 16.88 2.26 15.98
C ASP A 250 15.69 2.04 16.95
N ASP A 251 15.90 1.22 17.98
CA ASP A 251 14.85 0.90 18.97
C ASP A 251 14.33 2.15 19.69
N ALA A 252 15.17 3.18 19.82
CA ALA A 252 14.79 4.46 20.41
C ALA A 252 13.77 5.21 19.54
N MET A 253 13.95 5.25 18.22
CA MET A 253 12.99 5.83 17.28
C MET A 253 11.66 5.07 17.28
N ILE A 254 11.71 3.73 17.31
CA ILE A 254 10.50 2.90 17.35
C ILE A 254 9.71 3.15 18.64
N ALA A 255 10.40 3.20 19.79
CA ALA A 255 9.80 3.55 21.07
C ALA A 255 9.21 4.96 21.08
N ALA A 256 9.89 5.93 20.44
CA ALA A 256 9.36 7.28 20.28
C ALA A 256 8.06 7.29 19.45
N TRP A 257 8.01 6.58 18.31
CA TRP A 257 6.80 6.51 17.49
C TRP A 257 5.63 5.84 18.23
N SER A 258 5.91 4.81 19.03
CA SER A 258 4.92 4.19 19.91
C SER A 258 4.36 5.20 20.93
N SER A 259 5.22 6.02 21.55
CA SER A 259 4.79 7.10 22.45
C SER A 259 3.99 8.22 21.74
N GLU A 260 4.24 8.43 20.45
CA GLU A 260 3.48 9.34 19.59
C GLU A 260 2.13 8.74 19.14
N GLY A 261 1.82 7.50 19.51
CA GLY A 261 0.55 6.83 19.23
C GLY A 261 0.50 6.10 17.88
N LEU A 262 1.65 5.77 17.29
CA LEU A 262 1.75 4.78 16.22
C LEU A 262 1.53 3.38 16.80
N ALA A 263 0.85 2.51 16.05
CA ALA A 263 0.70 1.12 16.45
C ALA A 263 2.05 0.39 16.42
N GLY A 264 2.27 -0.49 17.40
CA GLY A 264 3.52 -1.24 17.56
C GLY A 264 3.69 -2.45 16.62
N ASP A 265 2.88 -2.52 15.56
CA ASP A 265 2.97 -3.59 14.57
C ASP A 265 4.08 -3.32 13.53
N ARG A 266 4.49 -4.40 12.85
CA ARG A 266 5.59 -4.37 11.88
C ARG A 266 5.29 -3.43 10.70
N MET A 267 4.10 -3.51 10.13
CA MET A 267 3.68 -2.70 8.98
C MET A 267 3.65 -1.20 9.32
N SER A 268 3.15 -0.83 10.50
CA SER A 268 3.17 0.55 10.99
C SER A 268 4.60 1.07 11.13
N THR A 269 5.52 0.24 11.63
CA THR A 269 6.95 0.57 11.74
C THR A 269 7.60 0.75 10.36
N GLU A 270 7.28 -0.12 9.39
CA GLU A 270 7.69 0.01 7.98
C GLU A 270 7.22 1.33 7.38
N ASN A 271 5.93 1.62 7.51
CA ASN A 271 5.30 2.83 7.01
C ASN A 271 5.91 4.09 7.64
N ALA A 272 6.18 4.08 8.94
CA ALA A 272 6.82 5.18 9.65
C ALA A 272 8.28 5.39 9.23
N THR A 273 9.00 4.30 8.97
CA THR A 273 10.38 4.31 8.44
C THR A 273 10.41 4.95 7.06
N ILE A 274 9.53 4.51 6.16
CA ILE A 274 9.40 5.06 4.80
C ILE A 274 9.01 6.54 4.87
N LEU A 275 8.02 6.90 5.69
CA LEU A 275 7.57 8.27 5.83
C LEU A 275 8.67 9.19 6.35
N THR A 276 9.49 8.72 7.30
CA THR A 276 10.57 9.50 7.89
C THR A 276 11.71 9.72 6.90
N ASN A 277 12.06 8.69 6.11
CA ASN A 277 13.23 8.70 5.21
C ASN A 277 12.91 9.05 3.74
N CYS A 278 11.64 9.22 3.35
CA CYS A 278 11.27 9.52 1.97
C CYS A 278 11.78 10.89 1.49
N LYS A 279 12.35 10.93 0.28
CA LYS A 279 12.78 12.18 -0.39
C LYS A 279 11.63 12.91 -1.11
N ARG A 280 10.70 12.14 -1.70
CA ARG A 280 9.47 12.67 -2.31
C ARG A 280 8.41 12.85 -1.23
N TRP A 281 7.46 13.75 -1.47
CA TRP A 281 6.38 14.00 -0.51
C TRP A 281 5.57 12.72 -0.27
N PRO A 282 5.39 12.29 1.00
CA PRO A 282 4.60 11.10 1.31
C PRO A 282 3.11 11.36 1.12
N LEU A 283 2.44 10.44 0.44
CA LEU A 283 0.98 10.37 0.34
C LEU A 283 0.50 9.13 1.08
N MET A 284 -0.11 9.37 2.24
CA MET A 284 -0.66 8.33 3.11
C MET A 284 -2.07 7.95 2.69
N ILE A 285 -2.27 6.67 2.42
CA ILE A 285 -3.58 6.03 2.26
C ILE A 285 -3.95 5.47 3.63
N ASP A 286 -4.84 6.15 4.35
CA ASP A 286 -5.11 5.87 5.77
C ASP A 286 -6.62 5.90 6.06
N PRO A 287 -7.37 4.85 5.65
CA PRO A 287 -8.81 4.80 5.88
C PRO A 287 -9.17 4.79 7.37
N GLN A 288 -8.40 4.09 8.21
CA GLN A 288 -8.61 4.03 9.66
C GLN A 288 -8.08 5.25 10.44
N GLN A 289 -7.40 6.19 9.78
CA GLN A 289 -6.83 7.41 10.37
C GLN A 289 -5.77 7.14 11.46
N GLN A 290 -5.09 5.99 11.43
CA GLN A 290 -4.04 5.63 12.39
C GLN A 290 -2.78 6.49 12.14
N GLY A 291 -2.32 6.56 10.89
CA GLY A 291 -1.18 7.38 10.48
C GLY A 291 -1.46 8.88 10.69
N LEU A 292 -2.68 9.34 10.43
CA LEU A 292 -3.11 10.72 10.68
C LEU A 292 -3.01 11.10 12.15
N LYS A 293 -3.43 10.22 13.05
CA LYS A 293 -3.35 10.45 14.50
C LYS A 293 -1.89 10.54 14.94
N TRP A 294 -1.05 9.63 14.46
CA TRP A 294 0.39 9.66 14.71
C TRP A 294 1.04 10.97 14.24
N ILE A 295 0.81 11.40 13.00
CA ILE A 295 1.40 12.63 12.45
C ILE A 295 0.95 13.87 13.24
N LYS A 296 -0.31 13.94 13.68
CA LYS A 296 -0.78 15.03 14.53
C LYS A 296 -0.06 15.08 15.87
N ASN A 297 0.17 13.92 16.49
CA ASN A 297 0.87 13.84 17.77
C ASN A 297 2.37 14.14 17.63
N LYS A 298 3.02 13.62 16.58
CA LYS A 298 4.44 13.79 16.31
C LYS A 298 4.86 15.25 16.12
N TYR A 299 4.11 16.01 15.33
CA TYR A 299 4.43 17.40 15.03
C TYR A 299 3.69 18.41 15.93
N GLY A 300 2.63 18.00 16.63
CA GLY A 300 1.90 18.83 17.59
C GLY A 300 1.48 20.19 17.01
N ALA A 301 1.94 21.27 17.66
CA ALA A 301 1.61 22.65 17.28
C ALA A 301 2.33 23.15 16.00
N ASP A 302 3.43 22.49 15.61
CA ASP A 302 4.23 22.86 14.43
C ASP A 302 3.60 22.37 13.11
N LEU A 303 2.53 21.57 13.19
CA LEU A 303 1.79 21.05 12.05
C LEU A 303 0.69 22.02 11.59
N LYS A 304 0.76 22.48 10.33
CA LYS A 304 -0.36 23.19 9.69
C LYS A 304 -1.25 22.19 8.96
N VAL A 305 -2.43 21.92 9.52
CA VAL A 305 -3.43 21.05 8.89
C VAL A 305 -4.32 21.87 7.97
N VAL A 306 -4.43 21.44 6.71
CA VAL A 306 -5.13 22.17 5.64
C VAL A 306 -6.09 21.24 4.90
N HIS A 307 -7.26 21.76 4.52
CA HIS A 307 -8.21 21.08 3.63
C HIS A 307 -8.30 21.81 2.29
N LEU A 308 -8.28 21.07 1.17
CA LEU A 308 -8.34 21.65 -0.18
C LEU A 308 -9.61 22.49 -0.45
N ARG A 309 -10.69 22.23 0.27
CA ARG A 309 -11.97 22.97 0.15
C ARG A 309 -12.05 24.20 1.07
N GLN A 310 -11.07 24.40 1.95
CA GLN A 310 -11.07 25.50 2.90
C GLN A 310 -10.72 26.81 2.21
N LYS A 311 -11.46 27.88 2.49
CA LYS A 311 -11.12 29.22 1.97
C LYS A 311 -9.77 29.66 2.53
N GLY A 312 -8.87 30.10 1.64
CA GLY A 312 -7.54 30.60 2.02
C GLY A 312 -6.46 29.54 2.21
N PHE A 313 -6.71 28.28 1.86
CA PHE A 313 -5.75 27.18 2.02
C PHE A 313 -4.39 27.44 1.33
N LEU A 314 -4.42 28.03 0.13
CA LEU A 314 -3.21 28.41 -0.61
C LEU A 314 -2.37 29.42 0.17
N LYS A 315 -2.98 30.42 0.80
CA LYS A 315 -2.27 31.42 1.60
C LYS A 315 -1.57 30.79 2.81
N THR A 316 -2.18 29.76 3.42
CA THR A 316 -1.54 29.00 4.49
C THR A 316 -0.32 28.24 3.97
N ILE A 317 -0.41 27.62 2.79
CA ILE A 317 0.72 26.94 2.14
C ILE A 317 1.82 27.94 1.75
N GLU A 318 1.47 29.09 1.18
CA GLU A 318 2.41 30.18 0.83
C GLU A 318 3.21 30.62 2.07
N THR A 319 2.53 30.82 3.21
CA THR A 319 3.16 31.24 4.47
C THR A 319 4.08 30.13 5.03
N ALA A 320 3.61 28.89 4.99
CA ALA A 320 4.37 27.74 5.44
C ALA A 320 5.63 27.49 4.59
N LEU A 321 5.57 27.74 3.27
CA LEU A 321 6.71 27.65 2.35
C LEU A 321 7.81 28.64 2.71
N ALA A 322 7.44 29.88 3.04
CA ALA A 322 8.38 30.91 3.44
C ALA A 322 9.03 30.58 4.80
N TRP A 323 8.24 30.13 5.78
CA TRP A 323 8.72 29.84 7.14
C TRP A 323 9.34 28.44 7.32
N GLY A 324 9.17 27.56 6.33
CA GLY A 324 9.66 26.18 6.41
C GLY A 324 8.86 25.30 7.37
N GLU A 325 7.56 25.55 7.52
CA GLU A 325 6.67 24.77 8.40
C GLU A 325 6.27 23.43 7.75
N THR A 326 5.79 22.49 8.56
CA THR A 326 5.25 21.21 8.06
C THR A 326 3.76 21.34 7.77
N VAL A 327 3.34 21.06 6.54
CA VAL A 327 1.94 21.14 6.09
C VAL A 327 1.38 19.75 5.86
N LEU A 328 0.20 19.48 6.40
CA LEU A 328 -0.59 18.28 6.15
C LEU A 328 -1.86 18.63 5.37
N ILE A 329 -1.99 18.10 4.15
CA ILE A 329 -3.23 18.19 3.38
C ILE A 329 -4.12 16.99 3.69
N LYS A 330 -5.25 17.23 4.35
CA LYS A 330 -6.17 16.18 4.80
C LYS A 330 -7.31 15.92 3.81
N SER A 331 -7.61 14.63 3.65
CA SER A 331 -8.76 14.10 2.88
C SER A 331 -8.69 14.47 1.40
N MET A 332 -7.55 14.17 0.78
CA MET A 332 -7.38 14.25 -0.67
C MET A 332 -8.29 13.23 -1.36
N GLY A 333 -9.03 13.68 -2.37
CA GLY A 333 -9.74 12.80 -3.30
C GLY A 333 -8.80 12.30 -4.41
N GLU A 334 -9.34 11.53 -5.35
CA GLU A 334 -8.58 11.03 -6.51
C GLU A 334 -8.23 12.14 -7.52
N SER A 335 -9.04 13.20 -7.58
CA SER A 335 -8.78 14.39 -8.39
C SER A 335 -8.10 15.46 -7.56
N ILE A 336 -6.86 15.78 -7.91
CA ILE A 336 -6.08 16.88 -7.32
C ILE A 336 -6.10 18.07 -8.27
N ASP A 337 -6.15 19.27 -7.70
CA ASP A 337 -6.07 20.52 -8.45
C ASP A 337 -4.65 20.68 -9.04
N PRO A 338 -4.50 20.87 -10.36
CA PRO A 338 -3.21 21.10 -11.01
C PRO A 338 -2.40 22.26 -10.44
N ILE A 339 -3.03 23.19 -9.70
CA ILE A 339 -2.33 24.28 -9.00
C ILE A 339 -1.24 23.75 -8.04
N LEU A 340 -1.39 22.53 -7.53
CA LEU A 340 -0.42 21.90 -6.63
C LEU A 340 0.71 21.16 -7.36
N ASP A 341 0.65 20.96 -8.67
CA ASP A 341 1.66 20.20 -9.42
C ASP A 341 3.10 20.76 -9.27
N PRO A 342 3.34 22.10 -9.30
CA PRO A 342 4.68 22.64 -9.08
C PRO A 342 5.24 22.30 -7.68
N LEU A 343 4.35 22.25 -6.68
CA LEU A 343 4.69 21.92 -5.31
C LEU A 343 4.97 20.41 -5.15
N LEU A 344 4.14 19.57 -5.78
CA LEU A 344 4.26 18.10 -5.75
C LEU A 344 5.53 17.63 -6.46
N GLY A 345 5.83 18.19 -7.63
CA GLY A 345 7.06 17.91 -8.38
C GLY A 345 8.32 18.55 -7.78
N SER A 346 8.19 19.36 -6.72
CA SER A 346 9.29 20.12 -6.11
C SER A 346 10.09 20.94 -7.14
N HIS A 347 9.39 21.52 -8.12
CA HIS A 347 10.00 22.31 -9.19
C HIS A 347 10.44 23.68 -8.64
N THR A 348 11.64 23.72 -8.05
CA THR A 348 12.25 24.94 -7.51
C THR A 348 13.15 25.62 -8.53
N ASP A 349 12.98 26.93 -8.69
CA ASP A 349 13.88 27.78 -9.44
C ASP A 349 14.81 28.55 -8.49
N ASN A 350 16.00 28.94 -8.97
CA ASN A 350 16.97 29.70 -8.17
C ASN A 350 16.98 31.17 -8.58
N LYS A 351 16.90 32.11 -7.62
CA LYS A 351 17.08 33.55 -7.85
C LYS A 351 18.33 33.98 -7.10
N ILE A 352 19.15 34.78 -7.77
CA ILE A 352 20.26 35.47 -7.12
C ILE A 352 19.65 36.70 -6.45
N LEU A 353 19.61 36.73 -5.12
CA LEU A 353 19.09 37.88 -4.38
C LEU A 353 20.09 39.04 -4.36
N PHE A 354 21.37 38.69 -4.14
CA PHE A 354 22.48 39.63 -4.15
C PHE A 354 23.75 38.94 -4.68
N SER A 355 24.48 39.64 -5.54
CA SER A 355 25.87 39.33 -5.89
C SER A 355 26.76 40.39 -5.27
N ILE A 356 27.63 40.00 -4.34
CA ILE A 356 28.59 40.94 -3.75
C ILE A 356 29.75 41.11 -4.73
N ARG A 357 29.76 42.24 -5.46
CA ARG A 357 30.89 42.61 -6.31
C ARG A 357 32.09 43.06 -5.48
N LYS A 358 33.27 42.63 -5.94
CA LYS A 358 34.63 42.82 -5.42
C LYS A 358 35.00 44.21 -4.88
N SER A 359 34.32 45.28 -5.31
CA SER A 359 34.64 46.67 -4.97
C SER A 359 34.22 47.10 -3.57
N ASN A 360 33.22 46.44 -2.94
CA ASN A 360 32.66 46.89 -1.66
C ASN A 360 33.25 46.20 -0.43
N LEU A 361 33.93 45.04 -0.57
CA LEU A 361 34.60 44.37 0.56
C LEU A 361 35.91 45.06 0.99
N LYS A 362 36.55 45.79 0.08
CA LYS A 362 37.83 46.47 0.35
C LYS A 362 37.67 47.59 1.39
N TYR A 363 36.48 48.21 1.45
CA TYR A 363 36.22 49.38 2.29
C TYR A 363 35.96 49.04 3.77
N ASN A 364 35.44 47.86 4.09
CA ASN A 364 35.14 47.45 5.48
C ASN A 364 36.33 46.75 6.18
N ILE A 365 37.22 46.10 5.43
CA ILE A 365 38.40 45.44 6.02
C ILE A 365 39.47 46.48 6.39
N ASP A 366 39.62 47.56 5.62
CA ASP A 366 40.51 48.69 5.96
C ASP A 366 40.11 49.43 7.25
N MET A 367 38.83 49.39 7.64
CA MET A 367 38.40 49.91 8.95
C MET A 367 38.72 48.94 10.10
N CYS A 368 38.44 47.64 9.94
CA CYS A 368 38.75 46.66 11.01
C CYS A 368 40.25 46.44 11.24
N TRP A 369 41.11 46.69 10.25
CA TRP A 369 42.57 46.58 10.42
C TRP A 369 43.21 47.78 11.11
N LYS A 370 42.57 48.96 11.10
CA LYS A 370 43.09 50.12 11.82
C LYS A 370 42.93 50.01 13.34
N ASP A 371 41.95 49.25 13.81
CA ASP A 371 41.69 49.07 15.26
C ASP A 371 42.55 47.95 15.88
N TYR A 372 43.22 47.12 15.08
CA TYR A 372 44.06 45.99 15.54
C TYR A 372 45.58 46.24 15.44
N SER A 373 46.00 47.45 15.08
CA SER A 373 47.41 47.82 14.92
C SER A 373 47.98 48.44 16.19
N SER A 374 48.26 47.62 17.20
CA SER A 374 49.12 48.01 18.33
C SER A 374 50.13 46.93 18.77
N ASP A 375 50.30 45.84 18.03
CA ASP A 375 51.28 44.79 18.34
C ASP A 375 52.36 44.68 17.24
N SER A 376 53.61 44.93 17.62
CA SER A 376 54.77 45.06 16.73
C SER A 376 55.40 43.73 16.27
N ARG A 377 54.61 42.64 16.26
CA ARG A 377 55.13 41.27 16.03
C ARG A 377 54.47 40.45 14.91
N VAL A 378 53.64 41.05 14.05
CA VAL A 378 53.03 40.33 12.91
C VAL A 378 53.45 40.99 11.60
N SER A 379 54.42 40.39 10.89
CA SER A 379 54.99 40.92 9.64
C SER A 379 54.42 40.31 8.36
N SER A 380 53.38 39.45 8.42
CA SER A 380 52.75 38.91 7.22
C SER A 380 51.33 38.40 7.47
N ILE A 381 50.42 38.76 6.56
CA ILE A 381 49.06 38.21 6.44
C ILE A 381 49.20 36.69 6.18
N PRO A 382 48.57 35.79 6.97
CA PRO A 382 48.63 34.36 6.72
C PRO A 382 48.06 34.01 5.35
N GLU A 383 48.73 33.11 4.61
CA GLU A 383 48.30 32.58 3.30
C GLU A 383 46.86 32.00 3.30
N VAL A 384 46.30 31.73 4.48
CA VAL A 384 44.90 31.33 4.70
C VAL A 384 43.90 32.39 4.20
N CYS A 385 44.28 33.68 4.21
CA CYS A 385 43.44 34.73 3.66
C CYS A 385 43.49 34.78 2.11
N SER A 386 44.53 34.27 1.46
CA SER A 386 44.65 34.30 -0.01
C SER A 386 43.71 33.31 -0.71
N TRP A 387 43.39 32.19 -0.04
CA TRP A 387 42.53 31.15 -0.62
C TRP A 387 41.03 31.49 -0.55
N ALA A 388 40.61 32.29 0.44
CA ALA A 388 39.22 32.73 0.60
C ALA A 388 38.81 33.87 -0.38
N PHE A 389 39.76 34.54 -1.03
CA PHE A 389 39.53 35.75 -1.83
C PHE A 389 39.19 35.54 -3.32
N LYS A 390 38.99 34.29 -3.77
CA LYS A 390 38.75 33.95 -5.20
C LYS A 390 37.30 33.67 -5.61
N ARG A 391 36.32 33.65 -4.70
CA ARG A 391 34.92 33.28 -5.03
C ARG A 391 33.96 34.46 -4.89
N GLU A 392 33.16 34.71 -5.92
CA GLU A 392 32.00 35.60 -5.88
C GLU A 392 30.93 34.93 -4.98
N ILE A 393 30.52 35.57 -3.89
CA ILE A 393 29.49 35.03 -2.99
C ILE A 393 28.12 35.45 -3.54
N GLN A 394 27.46 34.52 -4.22
CA GLN A 394 26.07 34.66 -4.66
C GLN A 394 25.16 34.01 -3.62
N ILE A 395 24.32 34.80 -2.96
CA ILE A 395 23.24 34.26 -2.11
C ILE A 395 22.08 33.92 -3.05
N ARG A 396 21.83 32.62 -3.23
CA ARG A 396 20.73 32.10 -4.05
C ARG A 396 19.58 31.68 -3.14
N ILE A 397 18.40 32.25 -3.35
CA ILE A 397 17.16 31.82 -2.70
C ILE A 397 16.36 31.01 -3.72
N ARG A 398 15.76 29.91 -3.25
CA ARG A 398 14.89 29.08 -4.07
C ARG A 398 13.47 29.65 -4.03
N TYR A 399 12.77 29.59 -5.16
CA TYR A 399 11.36 29.95 -5.24
C TYR A 399 10.58 28.85 -5.95
N ILE A 400 9.30 28.75 -5.61
CA ILE A 400 8.31 27.90 -6.28
C ILE A 400 7.21 28.81 -6.81
N LYS A 401 6.75 28.56 -8.04
CA LYS A 401 5.62 29.27 -8.63
C LYS A 401 4.33 28.52 -8.32
N ILE A 402 3.42 29.15 -7.58
CA ILE A 402 2.06 28.65 -7.32
C ILE A 402 1.09 29.60 -7.98
N GLU A 403 0.26 29.09 -8.89
CA GLU A 403 -0.54 29.90 -9.83
C GLU A 403 0.34 30.93 -10.56
N ASP A 404 0.11 32.22 -10.29
CA ASP A 404 0.83 33.35 -10.88
C ASP A 404 1.83 33.99 -9.91
N LYS A 405 1.95 33.49 -8.67
CA LYS A 405 2.82 34.06 -7.64
C LYS A 405 4.11 33.27 -7.46
N GLU A 406 5.20 34.01 -7.26
CA GLU A 406 6.48 33.46 -6.81
C GLU A 406 6.51 33.43 -5.28
N CYS A 407 6.66 32.24 -4.70
CA CYS A 407 6.77 32.02 -3.27
C CYS A 407 8.21 31.62 -2.90
N GLU A 408 8.76 32.24 -1.86
CA GLU A 408 10.08 31.84 -1.33
C GLU A 408 10.00 30.41 -0.77
N PHE A 409 10.99 29.59 -1.13
CA PHE A 409 11.05 28.17 -0.75
C PHE A 409 12.21 27.93 0.23
N THR A 410 11.84 27.58 1.46
CA THR A 410 12.78 27.18 2.50
C THR A 410 13.01 25.67 2.48
N LYS A 411 14.27 25.22 2.59
CA LYS A 411 14.63 23.79 2.55
C LYS A 411 14.03 22.94 3.68
N ASN A 412 13.62 23.56 4.78
CA ASN A 412 13.02 22.88 5.93
C ASN A 412 11.52 22.59 5.74
N PHE A 413 10.89 23.18 4.72
CA PHE A 413 9.48 22.93 4.41
C PHE A 413 9.23 21.44 4.15
N ARG A 414 8.16 20.89 4.75
CA ARG A 414 7.75 19.50 4.55
C ARG A 414 6.26 19.43 4.22
N LEU A 415 5.91 18.73 3.14
CA LEU A 415 4.53 18.47 2.74
C LEU A 415 4.18 17.00 2.98
N ILE A 416 3.06 16.75 3.66
CA ILE A 416 2.48 15.43 3.87
C ILE A 416 1.07 15.43 3.29
N LEU A 417 0.75 14.42 2.49
CA LEU A 417 -0.55 14.26 1.86
C LEU A 417 -1.28 13.07 2.51
N HIS A 418 -2.59 13.18 2.70
CA HIS A 418 -3.39 12.15 3.34
C HIS A 418 -4.74 11.95 2.64
N THR A 419 -5.12 10.70 2.40
CA THR A 419 -6.47 10.31 1.97
C THR A 419 -7.11 9.30 2.92
N LYS A 420 -8.44 9.32 2.98
CA LYS A 420 -9.27 8.34 3.70
C LYS A 420 -9.77 7.21 2.80
N LEU A 421 -9.58 7.32 1.49
CA LEU A 421 -10.03 6.30 0.55
C LEU A 421 -9.18 5.05 0.76
N ALA A 422 -9.80 3.87 0.92
CA ALA A 422 -9.07 2.62 1.15
C ALA A 422 -8.32 2.14 -0.10
N ASN A 423 -8.89 2.37 -1.30
CA ASN A 423 -8.30 1.99 -2.57
C ASN A 423 -8.42 3.12 -3.62
N PRO A 424 -7.68 4.23 -3.45
CA PRO A 424 -7.75 5.36 -4.37
C PRO A 424 -7.02 5.07 -5.69
N HIS A 425 -7.66 5.38 -6.82
CA HIS A 425 -7.04 5.27 -8.14
C HIS A 425 -6.37 6.58 -8.57
N TYR A 426 -5.15 6.79 -8.10
CA TYR A 426 -4.34 7.94 -8.52
C TYR A 426 -3.76 7.78 -9.92
N LYS A 427 -3.65 8.90 -10.65
CA LYS A 427 -3.01 8.91 -11.97
C LYS A 427 -1.50 8.64 -11.85
N PRO A 428 -0.86 8.01 -12.86
CA PRO A 428 0.57 7.69 -12.82
C PRO A 428 1.47 8.88 -12.53
N GLU A 429 1.10 10.09 -12.98
CA GLU A 429 1.88 11.31 -12.75
C GLU A 429 2.02 11.62 -11.25
N LEU A 430 0.94 11.45 -10.48
CA LEU A 430 0.98 11.65 -9.03
C LEU A 430 1.81 10.58 -8.33
N GLN A 431 1.71 9.33 -8.79
CA GLN A 431 2.49 8.20 -8.25
C GLN A 431 4.00 8.36 -8.51
N ALA A 432 4.35 9.03 -9.61
CA ALA A 432 5.75 9.37 -9.92
C ALA A 432 6.28 10.52 -9.06
N GLN A 433 5.45 11.51 -8.72
CA GLN A 433 5.85 12.69 -7.94
C GLN A 433 5.85 12.45 -6.42
N THR A 434 4.99 11.56 -5.93
CA THR A 434 4.81 11.31 -4.48
C THR A 434 5.24 9.89 -4.10
N THR A 435 5.60 9.69 -2.83
CA THR A 435 5.80 8.33 -2.28
C THR A 435 4.48 7.88 -1.68
N LEU A 436 3.81 6.91 -2.31
CA LEU A 436 2.59 6.30 -1.76
C LEU A 436 2.95 5.41 -0.57
N ILE A 437 2.26 5.60 0.55
CA ILE A 437 2.42 4.81 1.78
C ILE A 437 1.03 4.31 2.19
N ASN A 438 0.88 3.00 2.32
CA ASN A 438 -0.42 2.39 2.62
C ASN A 438 -0.52 2.03 4.11
N PHE A 439 -1.27 2.84 4.86
CA PHE A 439 -1.63 2.63 6.27
C PHE A 439 -2.92 1.81 6.43
N THR A 440 -3.43 1.18 5.36
CA THR A 440 -4.56 0.25 5.49
C THR A 440 -4.16 -0.91 6.39
N VAL A 441 -4.93 -1.11 7.45
CA VAL A 441 -4.70 -2.17 8.43
C VAL A 441 -4.76 -3.54 7.75
N THR A 442 -3.77 -4.39 7.99
CA THR A 442 -3.72 -5.79 7.51
C THR A 442 -4.22 -6.74 8.59
N ARG A 443 -4.56 -7.99 8.21
CA ARG A 443 -5.01 -9.03 9.15
C ARG A 443 -3.99 -9.28 10.27
N ASP A 444 -2.72 -9.45 9.90
CA ASP A 444 -1.64 -9.72 10.84
C ASP A 444 -1.30 -8.47 11.68
N GLY A 445 -1.35 -7.27 11.08
CA GLY A 445 -1.16 -6.01 11.82
C GLY A 445 -2.24 -5.78 12.87
N LEU A 446 -3.50 -6.04 12.53
CA LEU A 446 -4.61 -5.93 13.49
C LEU A 446 -4.55 -7.01 14.57
N GLU A 447 -4.13 -8.23 14.22
CA GLU A 447 -3.91 -9.31 15.18
C GLU A 447 -2.94 -8.86 16.27
N ASP A 448 -1.79 -8.29 15.90
CA ASP A 448 -0.79 -7.82 16.86
C ASP A 448 -1.28 -6.63 17.69
N GLN A 449 -2.06 -5.71 17.09
CA GLN A 449 -2.70 -4.59 17.79
C GLN A 449 -3.69 -5.08 18.86
N LEU A 450 -4.62 -5.96 18.48
CA LEU A 450 -5.63 -6.52 19.39
C LEU A 450 -5.01 -7.41 20.46
N LEU A 451 -3.92 -8.11 20.13
CA LEU A 451 -3.16 -8.90 21.10
C LEU A 451 -2.52 -8.02 22.17
N ALA A 452 -1.93 -6.89 21.77
CA ALA A 452 -1.38 -5.92 22.72
C ALA A 452 -2.48 -5.33 23.63
N GLU A 453 -3.63 -4.96 23.05
CA GLU A 453 -4.79 -4.46 23.80
C GLU A 453 -5.35 -5.50 24.79
N LEU A 454 -5.48 -6.76 24.37
CA LEU A 454 -5.96 -7.86 25.20
C LEU A 454 -5.03 -8.15 26.38
N VAL A 455 -3.72 -8.22 26.13
CA VAL A 455 -2.72 -8.41 27.20
C VAL A 455 -2.73 -7.24 28.18
N SER A 456 -2.87 -6.01 27.69
CA SER A 456 -2.97 -4.82 28.54
C SER A 456 -4.22 -4.84 29.43
N ALA A 457 -5.33 -5.41 28.96
CA ALA A 457 -6.57 -5.50 29.72
C ALA A 457 -6.54 -6.63 30.77
N GLU A 458 -6.05 -7.81 30.40
CA GLU A 458 -6.06 -9.00 31.27
C GLU A 458 -4.89 -9.04 32.26
N ARG A 459 -3.70 -8.58 31.84
CA ARG A 459 -2.46 -8.65 32.63
C ARG A 459 -1.74 -7.30 32.67
N PRO A 460 -2.32 -6.28 33.32
CA PRO A 460 -1.69 -4.97 33.47
C PRO A 460 -0.41 -5.01 34.32
N ASP A 461 -0.20 -6.09 35.09
CA ASP A 461 1.04 -6.38 35.81
C ASP A 461 2.22 -6.64 34.87
N LEU A 462 2.01 -7.42 33.79
CA LEU A 462 3.06 -7.73 32.82
C LEU A 462 3.49 -6.50 32.01
N GLU A 463 2.54 -5.62 31.68
CA GLU A 463 2.82 -4.39 30.93
C GLU A 463 3.66 -3.40 31.75
N LYS A 464 3.47 -3.35 33.08
CA LYS A 464 4.32 -2.56 33.98
C LYS A 464 5.72 -3.15 34.11
N CYS A 465 5.86 -4.47 34.14
CA CYS A 465 7.15 -5.15 34.27
C CYS A 465 8.02 -5.05 33.00
N LYS A 466 7.42 -4.96 31.79
CA LYS A 466 8.16 -4.75 30.52
C LYS A 466 9.12 -3.56 30.58
N ILE A 467 8.76 -2.49 31.29
CA ILE A 467 9.53 -1.24 31.34
C ILE A 467 10.72 -1.35 32.32
N ALA A 468 10.69 -2.29 33.28
CA ALA A 468 11.63 -2.32 34.40
C ALA A 468 12.78 -3.36 34.27
N GLU A 469 12.55 -4.51 33.61
CA GLU A 469 13.50 -5.64 33.59
C GLU A 469 13.56 -6.31 32.20
N ALA A 470 14.50 -5.88 31.35
CA ALA A 470 14.36 -5.97 29.90
C ALA A 470 14.91 -7.24 29.17
N LYS A 471 15.36 -8.30 29.87
CA LYS A 471 15.87 -9.50 29.16
C LYS A 471 15.37 -10.85 29.67
N GLU A 472 15.30 -11.07 30.98
CA GLU A 472 14.89 -12.37 31.52
C GLU A 472 13.34 -12.52 31.54
N ASN A 473 12.62 -11.40 31.74
CA ASN A 473 11.16 -11.38 31.69
C ASN A 473 10.59 -11.40 30.27
N GLU A 474 11.33 -10.95 29.25
CA GLU A 474 10.84 -10.86 27.87
C GLU A 474 10.42 -12.22 27.31
N ALA A 475 11.20 -13.28 27.57
CA ALA A 475 10.87 -14.63 27.15
C ALA A 475 9.57 -15.14 27.80
N GLN A 476 9.38 -14.91 29.09
CA GLN A 476 8.16 -15.31 29.82
C GLN A 476 6.94 -14.47 29.41
N ILE A 477 7.14 -13.18 29.13
CA ILE A 477 6.12 -12.27 28.62
C ILE A 477 5.68 -12.72 27.22
N ASN A 478 6.62 -13.09 26.34
CA ASN A 478 6.29 -13.60 25.02
C ASN A 478 5.54 -14.92 25.11
N VAL A 479 5.97 -15.85 25.96
CA VAL A 479 5.21 -17.09 26.21
C VAL A 479 3.79 -16.80 26.67
N THR A 480 3.59 -15.86 27.61
CA THR A 480 2.26 -15.49 28.10
C THR A 480 1.42 -14.79 27.02
N ARG A 481 2.02 -13.92 26.21
CA ARG A 481 1.38 -13.25 25.07
C ARG A 481 0.88 -14.27 24.05
N GLU A 482 1.67 -15.30 23.74
CA GLU A 482 1.28 -16.34 22.78
C GLU A 482 0.04 -17.13 23.21
N HIS A 483 -0.25 -17.26 24.52
CA HIS A 483 -1.48 -17.91 24.99
C HIS A 483 -2.74 -17.14 24.56
N TYR A 484 -2.69 -15.81 24.49
CA TYR A 484 -3.82 -14.96 24.10
C TYR A 484 -3.92 -14.73 22.58
N ARG A 485 -2.90 -15.11 21.81
CA ARG A 485 -2.88 -14.94 20.35
C ARG A 485 -4.09 -15.57 19.62
N PRO A 486 -4.59 -16.77 19.98
CA PRO A 486 -5.78 -17.34 19.33
C PRO A 486 -7.01 -16.43 19.40
N THR A 487 -7.23 -15.75 20.53
CA THR A 487 -8.32 -14.78 20.70
C THR A 487 -8.15 -13.58 19.78
N ALA A 488 -6.92 -13.05 19.66
CA ALA A 488 -6.60 -11.92 18.80
C ALA A 488 -6.72 -12.27 17.29
N ILE A 489 -6.27 -13.47 16.89
CA ILE A 489 -6.46 -14.00 15.52
C ILE A 489 -7.96 -14.03 15.19
N ARG A 490 -8.77 -14.59 16.08
CA ARG A 490 -10.22 -14.70 15.90
C ARG A 490 -10.87 -13.32 15.81
N ALA A 491 -10.51 -12.39 16.68
CA ALA A 491 -10.99 -11.01 16.64
C ALA A 491 -10.63 -10.28 15.33
N SER A 492 -9.39 -10.42 14.85
CA SER A 492 -8.94 -9.85 13.57
C SER A 492 -9.80 -10.39 12.42
N ILE A 493 -10.01 -11.71 12.33
CA ILE A 493 -10.86 -12.32 11.29
C ILE A 493 -12.29 -11.74 11.33
N LEU A 494 -12.89 -11.63 12.52
CA LEU A 494 -14.24 -11.11 12.69
C LEU A 494 -14.38 -9.65 12.20
N TYR A 495 -13.38 -8.81 12.45
CA TYR A 495 -13.36 -7.44 11.93
C TYR A 495 -13.30 -7.43 10.40
N PHE A 496 -12.39 -8.19 9.78
CA PHE A 496 -12.26 -8.20 8.32
C PHE A 496 -13.47 -8.80 7.61
N VAL A 497 -14.12 -9.80 8.20
CA VAL A 497 -15.39 -10.32 7.68
C VAL A 497 -16.50 -9.28 7.82
N SER A 498 -16.60 -8.58 8.95
CA SER A 498 -17.58 -7.51 9.12
C SER A 498 -17.35 -6.35 8.15
N ASN A 499 -16.09 -5.97 7.93
CA ASN A 499 -15.70 -4.91 6.99
C ASN A 499 -15.96 -5.28 5.52
N SER A 500 -15.88 -6.56 5.14
CA SER A 500 -16.18 -7.00 3.77
C SER A 500 -17.68 -7.05 3.45
N LEU A 501 -18.56 -6.94 4.45
CA LEU A 501 -20.01 -6.86 4.23
C LEU A 501 -20.42 -5.63 3.41
N GLY A 502 -19.60 -4.57 3.41
CA GLY A 502 -19.79 -3.41 2.53
C GLY A 502 -19.81 -3.76 1.03
N ASN A 503 -19.24 -4.90 0.63
CA ASN A 503 -19.30 -5.41 -0.74
C ASN A 503 -20.70 -5.96 -1.09
N ILE A 504 -21.46 -6.45 -0.11
CA ILE A 504 -22.84 -6.92 -0.31
C ILE A 504 -23.78 -5.73 -0.47
N ASN A 505 -23.71 -4.80 0.49
CA ASN A 505 -24.51 -3.58 0.47
C ASN A 505 -23.65 -2.42 1.02
N PRO A 506 -23.52 -1.30 0.31
CA PRO A 506 -22.71 -0.17 0.78
C PRO A 506 -23.12 0.40 2.13
N ILE A 507 -24.34 0.12 2.62
CA ILE A 507 -24.80 0.56 3.94
C ILE A 507 -24.08 -0.16 5.10
N TYR A 508 -23.52 -1.35 4.85
CA TYR A 508 -22.82 -2.19 5.82
C TYR A 508 -21.37 -1.74 6.05
N GLN A 509 -21.19 -0.50 6.51
CA GLN A 509 -19.86 0.02 6.86
C GLN A 509 -19.62 -0.09 8.37
N PHE A 510 -18.60 -0.83 8.78
CA PHE A 510 -18.22 -1.00 10.19
C PHE A 510 -16.84 -0.42 10.43
N SER A 511 -16.73 0.53 11.37
CA SER A 511 -15.44 1.15 11.68
C SER A 511 -14.63 0.32 12.68
N LEU A 512 -13.31 0.39 12.57
CA LEU A 512 -12.40 -0.20 13.54
C LEU A 512 -12.61 0.37 14.96
N LYS A 513 -12.95 1.66 15.06
CA LYS A 513 -13.26 2.31 16.35
C LYS A 513 -14.45 1.66 17.05
N ALA A 514 -15.54 1.41 16.33
CA ALA A 514 -16.71 0.74 16.88
C ALA A 514 -16.41 -0.72 17.24
N PHE A 515 -15.65 -1.42 16.39
CA PHE A 515 -15.20 -2.78 16.67
C PHE A 515 -14.34 -2.87 17.95
N ASN A 516 -13.37 -1.97 18.15
CA ASN A 516 -12.54 -1.95 19.36
C ASN A 516 -13.38 -1.69 20.63
N ALA A 517 -14.40 -0.84 20.55
CA ALA A 517 -15.32 -0.61 21.67
C ALA A 517 -16.08 -1.89 22.05
N VAL A 518 -16.57 -2.64 21.06
CA VAL A 518 -17.23 -3.95 21.26
C VAL A 518 -16.24 -4.98 21.80
N PHE A 519 -15.02 -5.02 21.27
CA PHE A 519 -13.94 -5.90 21.71
C PHE A 519 -13.59 -5.70 23.19
N HIS A 520 -13.36 -4.45 23.62
CA HIS A 520 -13.09 -4.16 25.03
C HIS A 520 -14.25 -4.50 25.95
N LYS A 521 -15.50 -4.21 25.54
CA LYS A 521 -16.69 -4.57 26.30
C LYS A 521 -16.84 -6.09 26.44
N ALA A 522 -16.55 -6.84 25.38
CA ALA A 522 -16.57 -8.30 25.38
C ALA A 522 -15.54 -8.89 26.35
N ILE A 523 -14.34 -8.33 26.41
CA ILE A 523 -13.30 -8.72 27.38
C ILE A 523 -13.78 -8.48 28.81
N GLN A 524 -14.36 -7.31 29.09
CA GLN A 524 -14.86 -6.96 30.43
C GLN A 524 -16.02 -7.87 30.88
N GLN A 525 -16.85 -8.33 29.96
CA GLN A 525 -18.02 -9.18 30.23
C GLN A 525 -17.70 -10.68 30.22
N ALA A 526 -16.49 -11.08 29.78
CA ALA A 526 -16.11 -12.48 29.69
C ALA A 526 -16.05 -13.15 31.07
N GLU A 527 -16.49 -14.40 31.15
CA GLU A 527 -16.46 -15.17 32.38
C GLU A 527 -15.02 -15.54 32.78
N LYS A 528 -14.62 -15.12 33.98
CA LYS A 528 -13.27 -15.38 34.51
C LYS A 528 -13.17 -16.81 35.02
N SER A 529 -12.10 -17.51 34.66
CA SER A 529 -11.80 -18.87 35.09
C SER A 529 -10.39 -18.96 35.67
N GLY A 530 -10.18 -19.87 36.63
CA GLY A 530 -8.86 -20.14 37.21
C GLY A 530 -7.93 -20.95 36.30
N ASP A 531 -8.48 -21.63 35.29
CA ASP A 531 -7.72 -22.29 34.23
C ASP A 531 -7.56 -21.35 33.03
N ILE A 532 -6.31 -21.14 32.60
CA ILE A 532 -5.95 -20.23 31.50
C ILE A 532 -6.60 -20.68 30.20
N GLN A 533 -6.61 -21.99 29.90
CA GLN A 533 -7.16 -22.50 28.64
C GLN A 533 -8.69 -22.34 28.58
N CYS A 534 -9.38 -22.68 29.66
CA CYS A 534 -10.81 -22.42 29.83
C CYS A 534 -11.14 -20.92 29.72
N HIS A 535 -10.34 -20.06 30.37
CA HIS A 535 -10.54 -18.61 30.31
C HIS A 535 -10.34 -18.05 28.90
N ILE A 536 -9.34 -18.51 28.14
CA ILE A 536 -9.13 -18.12 26.74
C ILE A 536 -10.31 -18.54 25.86
N SER A 537 -10.89 -19.72 26.10
CA SER A 537 -12.10 -20.17 25.40
C SER A 537 -13.29 -19.24 25.71
N ASN A 538 -13.48 -18.86 26.97
CA ASN A 538 -14.53 -17.92 27.37
C ASN A 538 -14.35 -16.54 26.75
N LEU A 539 -13.11 -16.01 26.73
CA LEU A 539 -12.78 -14.75 26.07
C LEU A 539 -13.06 -14.81 24.56
N THR A 540 -12.61 -15.89 23.91
CA THR A 540 -12.81 -16.10 22.48
C THR A 540 -14.30 -16.13 22.12
N GLU A 541 -15.08 -16.84 22.93
CA GLU A 541 -16.53 -16.96 22.73
C GLU A 541 -17.26 -15.64 23.02
N ALA A 542 -16.87 -14.91 24.09
CA ALA A 542 -17.43 -13.60 24.40
C ALA A 542 -17.17 -12.58 23.29
N VAL A 543 -15.95 -12.52 22.74
CA VAL A 543 -15.59 -11.65 21.61
C VAL A 543 -16.35 -12.04 20.34
N THR A 544 -16.44 -13.33 20.04
CA THR A 544 -17.15 -13.83 18.86
C THR A 544 -18.64 -13.48 18.93
N TYR A 545 -19.29 -13.78 20.04
CA TYR A 545 -20.72 -13.56 20.20
C TYR A 545 -21.09 -12.08 20.27
N SER A 546 -20.29 -11.26 20.96
CA SER A 546 -20.53 -9.81 21.03
C SER A 546 -20.37 -9.15 19.66
N THR A 547 -19.36 -9.55 18.89
CA THR A 547 -19.19 -9.07 17.51
C THR A 547 -20.34 -9.54 16.62
N PHE A 548 -20.74 -10.81 16.73
CA PHE A 548 -21.88 -11.34 15.99
C PHE A 548 -23.16 -10.54 16.26
N LEU A 549 -23.47 -10.25 17.52
CA LEU A 549 -24.64 -9.45 17.89
C LEU A 549 -24.54 -8.02 17.34
N PHE A 550 -23.38 -7.38 17.49
CA PHE A 550 -23.16 -6.02 17.00
C PHE A 550 -23.32 -5.93 15.47
N THR A 551 -22.70 -6.85 14.73
CA THR A 551 -22.77 -6.86 13.26
C THR A 551 -24.17 -7.25 12.79
N SER A 552 -24.77 -8.30 13.34
CA SER A 552 -26.07 -8.82 12.89
C SER A 552 -27.24 -7.87 13.12
N GLN A 553 -27.14 -6.95 14.08
CA GLN A 553 -28.11 -5.87 14.27
C GLN A 553 -28.22 -4.96 13.05
N GLY A 554 -27.09 -4.72 12.37
CA GLY A 554 -27.01 -3.85 11.19
C GLY A 554 -27.26 -4.55 9.87
N LEU A 555 -27.58 -5.85 9.86
CA LEU A 555 -27.79 -6.64 8.63
C LEU A 555 -29.26 -6.93 8.40
N PHE A 556 -29.65 -7.02 7.13
CA PHE A 556 -30.93 -7.62 6.72
C PHE A 556 -30.92 -9.13 7.03
N GLU A 557 -32.10 -9.70 7.31
CA GLU A 557 -32.27 -11.11 7.69
C GLU A 557 -31.67 -12.07 6.67
N LYS A 558 -31.83 -11.74 5.37
CA LYS A 558 -31.25 -12.51 4.26
C LYS A 558 -29.71 -12.57 4.27
N ASP A 559 -29.05 -11.56 4.84
CA ASP A 559 -27.59 -11.42 4.82
C ASP A 559 -26.93 -11.99 6.08
N LYS A 560 -27.70 -12.22 7.16
CA LYS A 560 -27.18 -12.77 8.43
C LYS A 560 -26.58 -14.16 8.26
N LEU A 561 -27.24 -15.04 7.50
CA LEU A 561 -26.72 -16.39 7.23
C LEU A 561 -25.45 -16.35 6.38
N ILE A 562 -25.36 -15.41 5.42
CA ILE A 562 -24.18 -15.19 4.58
C ILE A 562 -22.99 -14.77 5.45
N PHE A 563 -23.20 -13.80 6.35
CA PHE A 563 -22.19 -13.37 7.32
C PHE A 563 -21.70 -14.51 8.22
N LEU A 564 -22.64 -15.30 8.77
CA LEU A 564 -22.31 -16.45 9.62
C LEU A 564 -21.55 -17.55 8.87
N ALA A 565 -21.99 -17.90 7.66
CA ALA A 565 -21.33 -18.88 6.82
C ALA A 565 -19.91 -18.43 6.46
N GLN A 566 -19.74 -17.17 6.06
CA GLN A 566 -18.41 -16.62 5.75
C GLN A 566 -17.51 -16.58 6.98
N THR A 567 -18.04 -16.21 8.15
CA THR A 567 -17.30 -16.23 9.41
C THR A 567 -16.83 -17.65 9.73
N ALA A 568 -17.72 -18.64 9.64
CA ALA A 568 -17.39 -20.05 9.86
C ALA A 568 -16.30 -20.51 8.89
N PHE A 569 -16.41 -20.22 7.59
CA PHE A 569 -15.40 -20.60 6.60
C PHE A 569 -14.03 -19.98 6.87
N GLN A 570 -13.95 -18.68 7.16
CA GLN A 570 -12.66 -18.03 7.43
C GLN A 570 -12.00 -18.57 8.69
N LEU A 571 -12.79 -18.86 9.74
CA LEU A 571 -12.28 -19.48 10.97
C LEU A 571 -11.77 -20.90 10.73
N LEU A 572 -12.54 -21.74 10.02
CA LEU A 572 -12.18 -23.13 9.73
C LEU A 572 -11.00 -23.25 8.76
N LEU A 573 -10.86 -22.32 7.80
CA LEU A 573 -9.68 -22.25 6.93
C LEU A 573 -8.43 -21.89 7.73
N ARG A 574 -8.53 -20.96 8.69
CA ARG A 574 -7.40 -20.58 9.54
C ARG A 574 -7.01 -21.70 10.51
N SER A 575 -7.97 -22.45 11.05
CA SER A 575 -7.71 -23.64 11.88
C SER A 575 -7.27 -24.87 11.07
N LYS A 576 -7.33 -24.80 9.73
CA LYS A 576 -7.05 -25.90 8.80
C LYS A 576 -7.99 -27.10 8.97
N GLU A 577 -9.21 -26.85 9.45
CA GLU A 577 -10.28 -27.86 9.52
C GLU A 577 -10.97 -28.10 8.17
N ILE A 578 -10.89 -27.13 7.26
CA ILE A 578 -11.36 -27.26 5.88
C ILE A 578 -10.26 -26.85 4.90
N GLU A 579 -10.28 -27.46 3.72
CA GLU A 579 -9.34 -27.14 2.64
C GLU A 579 -9.90 -26.07 1.69
N LEU A 580 -9.03 -25.19 1.21
CA LEU A 580 -9.42 -24.10 0.31
C LEU A 580 -9.98 -24.62 -1.02
N LEU A 581 -9.46 -25.74 -1.53
CA LEU A 581 -9.91 -26.37 -2.77
C LEU A 581 -11.33 -26.93 -2.64
N GLU A 582 -11.65 -27.59 -1.51
CA GLU A 582 -13.01 -28.09 -1.25
C GLU A 582 -14.02 -26.94 -1.11
N LEU A 583 -13.63 -25.85 -0.45
CA LEU A 583 -14.49 -24.67 -0.32
C LEU A 583 -14.71 -23.97 -1.67
N ASP A 584 -13.68 -23.82 -2.49
CA ASP A 584 -13.80 -23.24 -3.82
C ASP A 584 -14.73 -24.08 -4.71
N PHE A 585 -14.63 -25.41 -4.62
CA PHE A 585 -15.53 -26.32 -5.31
C PHE A 585 -16.99 -26.12 -4.89
N LEU A 586 -17.26 -25.97 -3.59
CA LEU A 586 -18.60 -25.68 -3.06
C LEU A 586 -19.15 -24.34 -3.59
N LEU A 587 -18.33 -23.28 -3.61
CA LEU A 587 -18.79 -21.93 -3.94
C LEU A 587 -18.90 -21.65 -5.45
N ARG A 588 -17.99 -22.18 -6.28
CA ARG A 588 -17.97 -21.96 -7.74
C ARG A 588 -18.76 -22.99 -8.53
N PHE A 589 -19.37 -23.95 -7.83
CA PHE A 589 -20.11 -25.09 -8.33
C PHE A 589 -20.46 -25.02 -9.83
N ARG A 590 -19.80 -25.84 -10.66
CA ARG A 590 -20.00 -25.79 -12.11
C ARG A 590 -21.27 -26.52 -12.51
N VAL A 591 -22.21 -25.77 -13.06
CA VAL A 591 -23.38 -26.32 -13.75
C VAL A 591 -22.94 -26.75 -15.16
N GLU A 592 -22.83 -28.05 -15.37
CA GLU A 592 -22.62 -28.65 -16.69
C GLU A 592 -23.84 -29.46 -17.12
N HIS A 593 -24.06 -29.60 -18.43
CA HIS A 593 -25.12 -30.44 -19.01
C HIS A 593 -24.55 -31.59 -19.86
N THR A 594 -23.26 -31.89 -19.66
CA THR A 594 -22.45 -32.77 -20.50
C THR A 594 -22.93 -34.22 -20.49
N TYR A 595 -23.50 -34.70 -19.38
CA TYR A 595 -23.81 -36.11 -19.15
C TYR A 595 -25.29 -36.33 -18.83
N LYS A 596 -26.00 -37.06 -19.70
CA LYS A 596 -27.37 -37.51 -19.42
C LYS A 596 -27.43 -38.34 -18.13
N SER A 597 -28.48 -38.10 -17.35
CA SER A 597 -28.68 -38.83 -16.09
C SER A 597 -28.82 -40.33 -16.31
N ALA A 598 -28.11 -41.12 -15.51
CA ALA A 598 -28.28 -42.58 -15.49
C ALA A 598 -29.43 -43.02 -14.56
N VAL A 599 -30.01 -42.09 -13.79
CA VAL A 599 -31.12 -42.32 -12.86
C VAL A 599 -32.28 -41.36 -13.14
N ASP A 600 -33.50 -41.82 -12.93
CA ASP A 600 -34.75 -41.13 -13.26
C ASP A 600 -35.10 -39.96 -12.32
N PHE A 601 -34.69 -40.03 -11.06
CA PHE A 601 -34.99 -39.02 -10.04
C PHE A 601 -34.01 -37.84 -10.02
N LEU A 602 -32.90 -37.89 -10.77
CA LEU A 602 -31.95 -36.78 -10.87
C LEU A 602 -32.02 -36.10 -12.25
N THR A 603 -31.92 -34.77 -12.24
CA THR A 603 -31.84 -33.99 -13.47
C THR A 603 -30.51 -34.26 -14.20
N THR A 604 -30.48 -34.03 -15.52
CA THR A 604 -29.23 -34.09 -16.31
C THR A 604 -28.19 -33.12 -15.78
N GLN A 605 -28.63 -32.00 -15.21
CA GLN A 605 -27.80 -30.99 -14.57
C GLN A 605 -27.13 -31.52 -13.31
N SER A 606 -27.93 -32.02 -12.35
CA SER A 606 -27.42 -32.62 -11.11
C SER A 606 -26.48 -33.79 -11.41
N TRP A 607 -26.83 -34.64 -12.38
CA TRP A 607 -26.00 -35.78 -12.77
C TRP A 607 -24.68 -35.38 -13.41
N SER A 608 -24.67 -34.36 -14.25
CA SER A 608 -23.45 -33.83 -14.84
C SER A 608 -22.54 -33.23 -13.76
N ALA A 609 -23.11 -32.53 -12.77
CA ALA A 609 -22.34 -32.00 -11.65
C ALA A 609 -21.71 -33.10 -10.79
N ILE A 610 -22.42 -34.21 -10.54
CA ILE A 610 -21.86 -35.42 -9.89
C ILE A 610 -20.64 -35.94 -10.66
N ARG A 611 -20.70 -35.92 -12.00
CA ARG A 611 -19.60 -36.40 -12.87
C ARG A 611 -18.41 -35.47 -12.92
N VAL A 612 -18.61 -34.15 -12.81
CA VAL A 612 -17.51 -33.17 -12.81
C VAL A 612 -16.80 -33.15 -11.46
N GLY A 613 -17.54 -33.25 -10.36
CA GLY A 613 -16.99 -33.46 -9.01
C GLY A 613 -16.22 -34.79 -8.81
N TYR A 614 -16.11 -35.61 -9.87
CA TYR A 614 -15.29 -36.80 -9.92
C TYR A 614 -13.82 -36.49 -10.26
N GLY A 615 -13.55 -35.38 -10.97
CA GLY A 615 -12.21 -35.02 -11.45
C GLY A 615 -11.33 -34.32 -10.42
N SER A 616 -11.91 -33.79 -9.35
CA SER A 616 -11.24 -33.10 -8.24
C SER A 616 -11.49 -33.91 -6.97
N ASP A 617 -10.45 -34.55 -6.43
CA ASP A 617 -10.41 -35.27 -5.15
C ASP A 617 -11.71 -35.95 -4.67
N GLY A 618 -11.99 -37.17 -5.16
CA GLY A 618 -12.65 -38.30 -4.45
C GLY A 618 -13.98 -38.09 -3.69
N CYS A 619 -14.55 -36.89 -3.66
CA CYS A 619 -15.60 -36.53 -2.71
C CYS A 619 -16.93 -37.14 -3.13
N VAL A 620 -17.21 -37.22 -4.44
CA VAL A 620 -18.47 -37.74 -5.02
C VAL A 620 -18.32 -39.16 -5.63
N GLN A 621 -17.22 -39.86 -5.34
CA GLN A 621 -16.77 -41.08 -6.02
C GLN A 621 -17.76 -42.27 -6.00
N GLY A 622 -18.74 -42.31 -5.10
CA GLY A 622 -19.64 -43.47 -4.94
C GLY A 622 -21.11 -43.32 -5.38
N VAL A 623 -21.57 -42.18 -5.93
CA VAL A 623 -22.96 -42.10 -6.48
C VAL A 623 -23.12 -42.99 -7.72
N LYS A 624 -21.99 -43.34 -8.33
CA LYS A 624 -21.89 -44.14 -9.55
C LYS A 624 -21.71 -45.64 -9.32
N ASP A 625 -21.29 -46.06 -8.12
CA ASP A 625 -20.72 -47.40 -7.89
C ASP A 625 -21.66 -48.42 -7.24
N ASN A 626 -22.96 -48.16 -7.08
CA ASN A 626 -23.90 -49.23 -6.72
C ASN A 626 -25.32 -48.95 -7.26
N GLU A 627 -25.73 -49.70 -8.29
CA GLU A 627 -27.15 -49.88 -8.67
C GLU A 627 -28.00 -50.39 -7.46
N GLY A 628 -27.35 -50.93 -6.42
CA GLY A 628 -27.98 -51.29 -5.14
C GLY A 628 -28.33 -50.11 -4.21
N SER A 629 -27.65 -48.96 -4.34
CA SER A 629 -27.83 -47.79 -3.46
C SER A 629 -28.81 -46.74 -4.01
N THR A 630 -29.20 -46.84 -5.29
CA THR A 630 -30.14 -45.93 -5.98
C THR A 630 -31.45 -45.75 -5.22
N LYS A 631 -32.03 -46.84 -4.67
CA LYS A 631 -33.27 -46.77 -3.88
C LYS A 631 -33.10 -46.01 -2.56
N ARG A 632 -31.92 -46.10 -1.94
CA ARG A 632 -31.60 -45.40 -0.68
C ARG A 632 -31.38 -43.91 -0.93
N TRP A 633 -30.66 -43.58 -2.00
CA TRP A 633 -30.49 -42.20 -2.44
C TRP A 633 -31.82 -41.56 -2.85
N LYS A 634 -32.67 -42.28 -3.59
CA LYS A 634 -34.03 -41.82 -3.91
C LYS A 634 -34.83 -41.53 -2.64
N LYS A 635 -34.81 -42.44 -1.66
CA LYS A 635 -35.48 -42.22 -0.36
C LYS A 635 -34.95 -40.99 0.39
N TRP A 636 -33.64 -40.74 0.33
CA TRP A 636 -33.01 -39.59 0.99
C TRP A 636 -33.34 -38.27 0.27
N VAL A 637 -33.29 -38.24 -1.07
CA VAL A 637 -33.64 -37.06 -1.88
C VAL A 637 -35.13 -36.73 -1.76
N ASP A 638 -36.00 -37.75 -1.73
CA ASP A 638 -37.46 -37.59 -1.56
C ASP A 638 -37.85 -37.25 -0.10
N SER A 639 -36.89 -37.17 0.83
CA SER A 639 -37.17 -36.74 2.21
C SER A 639 -37.54 -35.26 2.26
N GLU A 640 -38.43 -34.88 3.17
CA GLU A 640 -38.77 -33.47 3.40
C GLU A 640 -37.61 -32.66 4.02
N ARG A 641 -36.69 -33.33 4.72
CA ARG A 641 -35.57 -32.69 5.46
C ARG A 641 -34.25 -33.46 5.27
N PRO A 642 -33.77 -33.58 4.02
CA PRO A 642 -32.56 -34.36 3.71
C PRO A 642 -31.33 -33.84 4.47
N GLU A 643 -31.29 -32.55 4.79
CA GLU A 643 -30.19 -31.91 5.54
C GLU A 643 -30.04 -32.40 6.99
N LYS A 644 -31.07 -33.04 7.56
CA LYS A 644 -31.03 -33.65 8.91
C LYS A 644 -30.89 -35.17 8.87
N GLU A 645 -31.10 -35.79 7.71
CA GLU A 645 -30.99 -37.23 7.57
C GLU A 645 -29.53 -37.67 7.48
N LYS A 646 -29.24 -38.86 8.03
CA LYS A 646 -27.91 -39.46 7.89
C LYS A 646 -27.70 -39.93 6.44
N LEU A 647 -26.53 -39.63 5.89
CA LEU A 647 -26.15 -40.14 4.57
C LEU A 647 -26.17 -41.68 4.55
N PRO A 648 -26.46 -42.30 3.39
CA PRO A 648 -26.46 -43.77 3.24
C PRO A 648 -25.12 -44.39 3.70
N GLN A 649 -25.16 -45.57 4.34
CA GLN A 649 -24.06 -46.26 5.06
C GLN A 649 -22.63 -46.16 4.49
N GLU A 650 -22.45 -46.12 3.17
CA GLU A 650 -21.13 -45.99 2.51
C GLU A 650 -20.52 -44.56 2.66
N TRP A 651 -21.29 -43.60 3.20
CA TRP A 651 -21.00 -42.16 3.22
C TRP A 651 -21.08 -41.53 4.61
N THR A 652 -21.19 -42.33 5.67
CA THR A 652 -21.33 -41.83 7.04
C THR A 652 -20.12 -41.05 7.54
N ASN A 653 -18.94 -41.29 6.95
CA ASN A 653 -17.66 -40.72 7.39
C ASN A 653 -17.28 -39.41 6.67
N LYS A 654 -18.21 -38.76 5.96
CA LYS A 654 -17.96 -37.51 5.25
C LYS A 654 -17.95 -36.31 6.19
N SER A 655 -17.06 -35.35 5.93
CA SER A 655 -16.99 -34.10 6.68
C SER A 655 -18.25 -33.25 6.49
N SER A 656 -18.50 -32.32 7.40
CA SER A 656 -19.67 -31.44 7.33
C SER A 656 -19.66 -30.55 6.08
N LEU A 657 -18.46 -30.16 5.57
CA LEU A 657 -18.31 -29.45 4.30
C LEU A 657 -18.65 -30.35 3.11
N GLN A 658 -18.18 -31.61 3.12
CA GLN A 658 -18.48 -32.58 2.05
C GLN A 658 -19.98 -32.91 1.99
N LYS A 659 -20.68 -32.93 3.13
CA LYS A 659 -22.14 -33.05 3.17
C LYS A 659 -22.83 -31.86 2.50
N LEU A 660 -22.34 -30.63 2.69
CA LEU A 660 -22.85 -29.44 1.99
C LEU A 660 -22.66 -29.57 0.47
N ILE A 661 -21.50 -30.06 0.02
CA ILE A 661 -21.23 -30.29 -1.40
C ILE A 661 -22.24 -31.29 -1.99
N ILE A 662 -22.52 -32.40 -1.29
CA ILE A 662 -23.50 -33.40 -1.72
C ILE A 662 -24.91 -32.79 -1.80
N LEU A 663 -25.32 -32.02 -0.79
CA LEU A 663 -26.62 -31.33 -0.78
C LEU A 663 -26.75 -30.31 -1.91
N THR A 664 -25.68 -29.59 -2.24
CA THR A 664 -25.66 -28.60 -3.33
C THR A 664 -26.00 -29.24 -4.67
N VAL A 665 -25.55 -30.48 -4.87
CA VAL A 665 -25.76 -31.25 -6.10
C VAL A 665 -27.15 -31.87 -6.16
N LEU A 666 -27.61 -32.45 -5.05
CA LEU A 666 -28.80 -33.30 -5.02
C LEU A 666 -30.08 -32.56 -4.62
N CYS A 667 -29.98 -31.59 -3.71
CA CYS A 667 -31.11 -30.85 -3.11
C CYS A 667 -30.75 -29.35 -2.96
N PRO A 668 -30.56 -28.60 -4.06
CA PRO A 668 -30.12 -27.20 -4.03
C PRO A 668 -31.12 -26.27 -3.30
N ASP A 669 -32.40 -26.65 -3.22
CA ASP A 669 -33.46 -25.97 -2.48
C ASP A 669 -33.32 -26.08 -0.96
N ARG A 670 -32.48 -26.96 -0.43
CA ARG A 670 -32.31 -27.15 1.04
C ARG A 670 -31.07 -26.47 1.60
N MET A 671 -30.30 -25.77 0.77
CA MET A 671 -28.99 -25.26 1.16
C MET A 671 -29.03 -24.21 2.26
N THR A 672 -30.04 -23.35 2.31
CA THR A 672 -30.18 -22.34 3.38
C THR A 672 -30.31 -22.99 4.76
N TYR A 673 -31.06 -24.10 4.87
CA TYR A 673 -31.15 -24.91 6.09
C TYR A 673 -29.87 -25.70 6.34
N ALA A 674 -29.23 -26.23 5.30
CA ALA A 674 -27.98 -26.97 5.42
C ALA A 674 -26.84 -26.09 5.95
N PHE A 675 -26.70 -24.87 5.44
CA PHE A 675 -25.76 -23.87 5.93
C PHE A 675 -26.07 -23.47 7.38
N ARG A 676 -27.35 -23.31 7.73
CA ARG A 676 -27.77 -23.05 9.10
C ARG A 676 -27.33 -24.17 10.05
N ASN A 677 -27.57 -25.43 9.69
CA ASN A 677 -27.12 -26.59 10.49
C ASN A 677 -25.59 -26.67 10.57
N PHE A 678 -24.88 -26.37 9.48
CA PHE A 678 -23.42 -26.33 9.45
C PHE A 678 -22.86 -25.27 10.42
N VAL A 679 -23.45 -24.08 10.42
CA VAL A 679 -23.09 -23.00 11.34
C VAL A 679 -23.42 -23.39 12.78
N GLU A 680 -24.59 -23.98 13.03
CA GLU A 680 -24.97 -24.47 14.37
C GLU A 680 -23.99 -25.53 14.89
N GLU A 681 -23.56 -26.46 14.04
CA GLU A 681 -22.58 -27.50 14.38
C GLU A 681 -21.19 -26.91 14.68
N LYS A 682 -20.76 -25.90 13.92
CA LYS A 682 -19.38 -25.37 13.96
C LYS A 682 -19.18 -24.18 14.90
N LEU A 683 -20.18 -23.30 15.05
CA LEU A 683 -20.14 -22.13 15.92
C LEU A 683 -21.01 -22.29 17.18
N GLY A 684 -22.10 -23.07 17.11
CA GLY A 684 -23.02 -23.32 18.22
C GLY A 684 -24.44 -22.79 17.98
N SER A 685 -25.43 -23.34 18.71
CA SER A 685 -26.86 -23.04 18.51
C SER A 685 -27.23 -21.57 18.73
N ARG A 686 -26.55 -20.90 19.69
CA ARG A 686 -26.78 -19.49 20.04
C ARG A 686 -26.60 -18.49 18.90
N TYR A 687 -25.87 -18.86 17.84
CA TYR A 687 -25.63 -18.01 16.67
C TYR A 687 -26.78 -18.10 15.64
N VAL A 688 -27.59 -19.14 15.74
CA VAL A 688 -28.67 -19.45 14.79
C VAL A 688 -30.05 -19.08 15.34
N GLU A 689 -30.16 -18.99 16.67
CA GLU A 689 -31.37 -18.53 17.36
C GLU A 689 -31.65 -17.04 17.08
N SER A 690 -32.90 -16.72 16.74
CA SER A 690 -33.33 -15.35 16.44
C SER A 690 -33.47 -14.53 17.72
N THR A 691 -32.42 -13.80 18.10
CA THR A 691 -32.46 -12.90 19.25
C THR A 691 -32.94 -11.51 18.83
N ARG A 692 -34.16 -11.12 19.23
CA ARG A 692 -34.61 -9.72 19.14
C ARG A 692 -33.86 -8.92 20.20
N MET A 693 -33.07 -7.94 19.79
CA MET A 693 -32.32 -7.09 20.73
C MET A 693 -33.17 -5.90 21.19
N ASP A 694 -33.01 -5.56 22.47
CA ASP A 694 -33.70 -4.45 23.11
C ASP A 694 -33.04 -3.12 22.73
N LEU A 695 -33.81 -2.18 22.20
CA LEU A 695 -33.36 -0.84 21.83
C LEU A 695 -32.68 -0.12 23.02
N ALA A 696 -33.08 -0.43 24.25
CA ALA A 696 -32.45 0.12 25.45
C ALA A 696 -30.95 -0.20 25.54
N LYS A 697 -30.51 -1.40 25.12
CA LYS A 697 -29.09 -1.77 25.11
C LYS A 697 -28.30 -0.98 24.07
N SER A 698 -28.87 -0.77 22.89
CA SER A 698 -28.23 0.04 21.85
C SER A 698 -28.13 1.52 22.27
N TYR A 699 -29.08 2.01 23.06
CA TYR A 699 -29.01 3.35 23.66
C TYR A 699 -27.87 3.46 24.68
N GLU A 700 -27.67 2.47 25.55
CA GLU A 700 -26.52 2.44 26.50
C GLU A 700 -25.15 2.47 25.78
N GLU A 701 -25.10 1.97 24.55
CA GLU A 701 -23.90 1.98 23.71
C GLU A 701 -23.75 3.26 22.88
N SER A 702 -24.82 4.04 22.74
CA SER A 702 -24.82 5.28 21.99
C SER A 702 -24.17 6.40 22.79
N SER A 703 -23.64 7.39 22.06
CA SER A 703 -23.02 8.56 22.66
C SER A 703 -23.18 9.76 21.73
N PRO A 704 -22.88 10.99 22.17
CA PRO A 704 -22.87 12.14 21.28
C PRO A 704 -21.97 11.99 20.04
N ALA A 705 -20.93 11.16 20.15
CA ALA A 705 -20.00 10.85 19.05
C ALA A 705 -20.44 9.66 18.19
N THR A 706 -21.42 8.87 18.66
CA THR A 706 -21.86 7.62 18.03
C THR A 706 -23.39 7.62 17.90
N PRO A 707 -23.94 8.22 16.83
CA PRO A 707 -25.38 8.22 16.59
C PRO A 707 -25.93 6.81 16.29
N VAL A 708 -27.22 6.62 16.48
CA VAL A 708 -27.93 5.37 16.11
C VAL A 708 -28.55 5.55 14.73
N PHE A 709 -28.30 4.61 13.83
CA PHE A 709 -28.74 4.62 12.45
C PHE A 709 -29.69 3.46 12.18
N PHE A 710 -30.95 3.77 11.89
CA PHE A 710 -31.98 2.83 11.52
C PHE A 710 -32.00 2.62 10.01
N ILE A 711 -31.76 1.37 9.60
CA ILE A 711 -31.92 0.91 8.23
C ILE A 711 -33.35 0.41 8.07
N LEU A 712 -34.14 1.12 7.28
CA LEU A 712 -35.57 0.84 7.13
C LEU A 712 -35.82 -0.05 5.91
N SER A 713 -36.66 -1.05 6.11
CA SER A 713 -37.40 -1.70 5.04
C SER A 713 -38.73 -0.97 4.80
N PRO A 714 -39.25 -0.94 3.56
CA PRO A 714 -40.51 -0.27 3.25
C PRO A 714 -41.66 -0.74 4.16
N GLY A 715 -42.38 0.21 4.75
CA GLY A 715 -43.56 -0.06 5.60
C GLY A 715 -43.27 -0.27 7.09
N VAL A 716 -42.04 -0.03 7.56
CA VAL A 716 -41.67 -0.12 8.99
C VAL A 716 -41.06 1.18 9.49
N ASP A 717 -41.45 1.63 10.70
CA ASP A 717 -40.95 2.87 11.34
C ASP A 717 -40.50 2.58 12.79
N PRO A 718 -39.24 2.89 13.17
CA PRO A 718 -38.72 2.69 14.53
C PRO A 718 -39.22 3.74 15.54
N LEU A 719 -40.00 4.73 15.09
CA LEU A 719 -40.42 5.85 15.93
C LEU A 719 -41.10 5.42 17.24
N GLU A 720 -42.02 4.47 17.19
CA GLU A 720 -42.80 4.05 18.35
C GLU A 720 -41.90 3.45 19.45
N ASP A 721 -40.89 2.68 19.06
CA ASP A 721 -39.90 2.10 19.96
C ASP A 721 -39.04 3.20 20.63
N ILE A 722 -38.63 4.21 19.85
CA ILE A 722 -37.83 5.35 20.33
C ILE A 722 -38.65 6.22 21.29
N GLU A 723 -39.90 6.52 20.95
CA GLU A 723 -40.80 7.31 21.82
C GLU A 723 -41.11 6.57 23.12
N THR A 724 -41.30 5.25 23.06
CA THR A 724 -41.52 4.41 24.25
C THR A 724 -40.31 4.43 25.16
N LEU A 725 -39.09 4.32 24.60
CA LEU A 725 -37.85 4.45 25.37
C LEU A 725 -37.67 5.86 25.93
N GLY A 726 -37.94 6.90 25.12
CA GLY A 726 -37.88 8.30 25.52
C GLY A 726 -38.82 8.61 26.68
N LYS A 727 -40.06 8.11 26.66
CA LYS A 727 -41.02 8.23 27.77
C LYS A 727 -40.48 7.57 29.05
N LYS A 728 -39.83 6.41 28.96
CA LYS A 728 -39.22 5.73 30.12
C LYS A 728 -38.05 6.52 30.70
N LEU A 729 -37.26 7.19 29.86
CA LEU A 729 -36.06 7.94 30.26
C LEU A 729 -36.29 9.44 30.47
N GLY A 730 -37.53 9.93 30.27
CA GLY A 730 -37.88 11.34 30.47
C GLY A 730 -37.52 12.28 29.30
N PHE A 731 -37.21 11.73 28.12
CA PHE A 731 -37.00 12.47 26.88
C PHE A 731 -38.27 12.43 26.03
N THR A 732 -39.11 13.46 26.16
CA THR A 732 -40.38 13.53 25.43
C THR A 732 -40.48 14.79 24.58
N ILE A 733 -41.36 14.75 23.57
CA ILE A 733 -41.67 15.92 22.75
C ILE A 733 -42.32 17.00 23.62
N ASP A 734 -43.22 16.60 24.52
CA ASP A 734 -43.95 17.51 25.42
C ASP A 734 -43.01 18.28 26.39
N SER A 735 -41.90 17.65 26.80
CA SER A 735 -40.87 18.30 27.62
C SER A 735 -39.90 19.17 26.82
N GLY A 736 -40.00 19.18 25.48
CA GLY A 736 -39.09 19.89 24.58
C GLY A 736 -37.67 19.29 24.51
N ARG A 737 -37.45 18.12 25.13
CA ARG A 737 -36.15 17.42 25.16
C ARG A 737 -36.00 16.39 24.05
N PHE A 738 -37.01 16.17 23.21
CA PHE A 738 -36.95 15.32 22.03
C PHE A 738 -37.45 16.07 20.79
N HIS A 739 -36.59 16.15 19.77
CA HIS A 739 -36.86 16.85 18.50
C HIS A 739 -37.01 15.83 17.38
N ARG A 740 -38.21 15.72 16.82
CA ARG A 740 -38.49 14.84 15.66
C ARG A 740 -38.56 15.66 14.38
N ILE A 741 -37.79 15.27 13.37
CA ILE A 741 -37.68 16.00 12.10
C ILE A 741 -37.73 15.00 10.95
N SER A 742 -38.76 15.11 10.13
CA SER A 742 -38.88 14.35 8.88
C SER A 742 -38.30 15.16 7.74
N LEU A 743 -37.19 14.68 7.16
CA LEU A 743 -36.46 15.42 6.14
C LEU A 743 -37.14 15.35 4.77
N GLY A 744 -37.19 16.50 4.14
CA GLY A 744 -37.76 16.76 2.83
C GLY A 744 -37.32 18.14 2.36
N GLN A 745 -37.92 18.67 1.29
CA GLN A 745 -37.52 19.96 0.75
C GLN A 745 -37.70 21.10 1.78
N GLY A 746 -36.60 21.77 2.16
CA GLY A 746 -36.60 22.94 3.04
C GLY A 746 -36.52 22.64 4.54
N GLN A 747 -36.43 21.37 4.95
CA GLN A 747 -36.33 20.95 6.35
C GLN A 747 -34.89 20.95 6.89
N GLU A 748 -33.90 21.18 6.03
CA GLU A 748 -32.48 21.13 6.38
C GLU A 748 -32.13 22.15 7.47
N MET A 749 -32.61 23.39 7.35
CA MET A 749 -32.32 24.45 8.33
C MET A 749 -32.93 24.15 9.71
N VAL A 750 -34.12 23.55 9.75
CA VAL A 750 -34.78 23.15 10.99
C VAL A 750 -33.98 22.05 11.68
N ALA A 751 -33.43 21.11 10.91
CA ALA A 751 -32.56 20.07 11.42
C ALA A 751 -31.26 20.64 12.01
N GLU A 752 -30.64 21.62 11.36
CA GLU A 752 -29.43 22.29 11.85
C GLU A 752 -29.68 23.01 13.19
N GLU A 753 -30.78 23.78 13.30
CA GLU A 753 -31.13 24.48 14.53
C GLU A 753 -31.45 23.51 15.68
N ALA A 754 -32.15 22.41 15.39
CA ALA A 754 -32.45 21.39 16.39
C ALA A 754 -31.20 20.67 16.88
N LEU A 755 -30.28 20.31 15.98
CA LEU A 755 -28.99 19.71 16.32
C LEU A 755 -28.16 20.65 17.21
N GLU A 756 -28.09 21.94 16.86
CA GLU A 756 -27.38 22.93 17.67
C GLU A 756 -27.99 23.09 19.07
N LYS A 757 -29.32 23.21 19.15
CA LYS A 757 -30.04 23.33 20.42
C LYS A 757 -29.84 22.09 21.28
N ALA A 758 -29.91 20.91 20.67
CA ALA A 758 -29.75 19.63 21.35
C ALA A 758 -28.32 19.39 21.83
N ALA A 759 -27.31 19.76 21.04
CA ALA A 759 -25.91 19.68 21.42
C ALA A 759 -25.60 20.56 22.65
N ARG A 760 -26.20 21.75 22.74
CA ARG A 760 -26.00 22.67 23.87
C ARG A 760 -26.74 22.26 25.15
N HIS A 761 -27.96 21.74 25.04
CA HIS A 761 -28.86 21.51 26.19
C HIS A 761 -29.06 20.04 26.57
N GLY A 762 -28.52 19.08 25.81
CA GLY A 762 -28.68 17.66 26.10
C GLY A 762 -30.08 17.14 25.76
N HIS A 763 -30.46 17.29 24.48
CA HIS A 763 -31.72 16.78 23.94
C HIS A 763 -31.48 15.61 22.97
N TRP A 764 -32.55 14.91 22.63
CA TRP A 764 -32.55 13.90 21.59
C TRP A 764 -33.03 14.50 20.26
N VAL A 765 -32.43 14.07 19.15
CA VAL A 765 -32.85 14.47 17.80
C VAL A 765 -33.07 13.23 16.96
N LEU A 766 -34.25 13.08 16.36
CA LEU A 766 -34.57 12.05 15.38
C LEU A 766 -34.69 12.67 13.99
N LEU A 767 -33.77 12.31 13.10
CA LEU A 767 -33.74 12.70 11.69
C LEU A 767 -34.29 11.56 10.83
N GLN A 768 -35.51 11.71 10.31
CA GLN A 768 -36.13 10.70 9.44
C GLN A 768 -35.87 11.00 7.97
N ASN A 769 -35.71 9.95 7.16
CA ASN A 769 -35.64 10.01 5.70
C ASN A 769 -34.44 10.80 5.12
N ILE A 770 -33.25 10.66 5.72
CA ILE A 770 -32.05 11.40 5.27
C ILE A 770 -31.69 11.13 3.79
N HIS A 771 -32.09 9.98 3.23
CA HIS A 771 -31.85 9.60 1.84
C HIS A 771 -32.58 10.51 0.83
N LEU A 772 -33.57 11.30 1.26
CA LEU A 772 -34.27 12.26 0.39
C LEU A 772 -33.48 13.57 0.18
N VAL A 773 -32.49 13.86 1.03
CA VAL A 773 -31.74 15.15 1.05
C VAL A 773 -30.25 14.96 0.72
N ALA A 774 -29.95 14.28 -0.39
CA ALA A 774 -28.59 13.88 -0.79
C ALA A 774 -27.53 15.01 -0.74
N LYS A 775 -27.90 16.24 -1.13
CA LYS A 775 -26.98 17.39 -1.13
C LYS A 775 -26.58 17.84 0.28
N TRP A 776 -27.46 17.67 1.26
CA TRP A 776 -27.25 18.12 2.65
C TRP A 776 -26.45 17.11 3.48
N LEU A 777 -26.36 15.85 3.06
CA LEU A 777 -25.66 14.80 3.81
C LEU A 777 -24.19 15.14 4.14
N GLN A 778 -23.50 15.87 3.26
CA GLN A 778 -22.13 16.35 3.53
C GLN A 778 -22.08 17.41 4.64
N THR A 779 -23.12 18.20 4.80
CA THR A 779 -23.25 19.17 5.90
C THR A 779 -23.58 18.44 7.19
N LEU A 780 -24.53 17.49 7.15
CA LEU A 780 -24.86 16.64 8.29
C LEU A 780 -23.63 15.91 8.85
N GLU A 781 -22.80 15.30 8.00
CA GLU A 781 -21.56 14.64 8.42
C GLU A 781 -20.62 15.59 9.17
N LYS A 782 -20.51 16.85 8.72
CA LYS A 782 -19.68 17.86 9.39
C LYS A 782 -20.26 18.26 10.74
N LEU A 783 -21.58 18.43 10.85
CA LEU A 783 -22.26 18.81 12.08
C LEU A 783 -22.16 17.70 13.13
N LEU A 784 -22.45 16.44 12.76
CA LEU A 784 -22.28 15.29 13.66
C LEU A 784 -20.86 15.20 14.20
N LYS A 785 -19.87 15.44 13.33
CA LYS A 785 -18.48 15.47 13.75
C LYS A 785 -18.14 16.64 14.66
N GLN A 786 -18.63 17.85 14.37
CA GLN A 786 -18.43 19.02 15.22
C GLN A 786 -19.01 18.80 16.62
N TYR A 787 -20.25 18.30 16.69
CA TYR A 787 -20.92 18.09 17.97
C TYR A 787 -20.40 16.86 18.74
N SER A 788 -19.64 15.96 18.11
CA SER A 788 -19.08 14.78 18.79
C SER A 788 -18.08 15.11 19.93
N GLU A 789 -17.43 16.28 19.90
CA GLU A 789 -16.37 16.66 20.86
C GLU A 789 -16.84 17.71 21.89
N GLU A 790 -17.83 18.55 21.54
CA GLU A 790 -18.21 19.76 22.32
C GLU A 790 -19.64 19.75 22.88
N SER A 791 -20.35 18.61 22.82
CA SER A 791 -21.76 18.52 23.22
C SER A 791 -22.01 18.06 24.66
N HIS A 792 -23.21 18.34 25.15
CA HIS A 792 -23.74 17.78 26.40
C HIS A 792 -23.77 16.23 26.39
N PRO A 793 -23.49 15.53 27.51
CA PRO A 793 -23.49 14.06 27.58
C PRO A 793 -24.82 13.39 27.16
N ASP A 794 -25.96 13.98 27.54
CA ASP A 794 -27.30 13.50 27.15
C ASP A 794 -27.66 13.73 25.67
N PHE A 795 -26.80 14.38 24.87
CA PHE A 795 -27.08 14.63 23.45
C PHE A 795 -27.02 13.33 22.64
N HIS A 796 -28.14 12.94 22.05
CA HIS A 796 -28.25 11.74 21.22
C HIS A 796 -28.93 12.03 19.90
N VAL A 797 -28.40 11.45 18.83
CA VAL A 797 -28.96 11.58 17.48
C VAL A 797 -29.35 10.21 16.95
N PHE A 798 -30.61 10.10 16.55
CA PHE A 798 -31.19 8.96 15.85
C PHE A 798 -31.42 9.35 14.40
N ILE A 799 -31.03 8.48 13.48
CA ILE A 799 -31.07 8.73 12.04
C ILE A 799 -31.83 7.57 11.39
N SER A 800 -32.73 7.84 10.44
CA SER A 800 -33.36 6.78 9.65
C SER A 800 -33.20 6.98 8.14
N ALA A 801 -32.94 5.88 7.44
CA ALA A 801 -32.86 5.85 5.98
C ALA A 801 -33.24 4.50 5.40
N GLU A 802 -33.75 4.50 4.17
CA GLU A 802 -33.89 3.29 3.37
C GLU A 802 -32.56 2.95 2.69
N ALA A 803 -32.29 1.64 2.55
CA ALA A 803 -31.15 1.18 1.78
C ALA A 803 -31.36 1.38 0.28
N ALA A 804 -30.30 1.78 -0.43
CA ALA A 804 -30.37 1.92 -1.89
C ALA A 804 -30.58 0.55 -2.55
N PRO A 805 -31.41 0.45 -3.60
CA PRO A 805 -31.68 -0.82 -4.28
C PRO A 805 -30.48 -1.37 -5.05
N THR A 806 -29.54 -0.51 -5.46
CA THR A 806 -28.27 -0.92 -6.09
C THR A 806 -27.10 -0.10 -5.54
N PRO A 807 -25.86 -0.66 -5.52
CA PRO A 807 -24.70 0.04 -4.97
C PRO A 807 -24.40 1.39 -5.64
N GLU A 808 -24.65 1.53 -6.94
CA GLU A 808 -24.36 2.75 -7.71
C GLU A 808 -25.28 3.92 -7.33
N LYS A 809 -26.45 3.62 -6.76
CA LYS A 809 -27.43 4.61 -6.29
C LYS A 809 -27.23 4.99 -4.82
N HIS A 810 -26.21 4.45 -4.16
CA HIS A 810 -25.93 4.78 -2.78
C HIS A 810 -25.42 6.22 -2.65
N ILE A 811 -26.05 6.98 -1.75
CA ILE A 811 -25.80 8.43 -1.58
C ILE A 811 -25.34 8.81 -0.17
N ILE A 812 -25.40 7.85 0.78
CA ILE A 812 -25.13 8.14 2.19
C ILE A 812 -23.60 8.20 2.39
N PRO A 813 -23.06 9.28 2.99
CA PRO A 813 -21.64 9.37 3.23
C PRO A 813 -21.14 8.24 4.14
N GLN A 814 -20.04 7.60 3.73
CA GLN A 814 -19.37 6.53 4.49
C GLN A 814 -19.06 6.97 5.93
N GLY A 815 -18.68 8.23 6.16
CA GLY A 815 -18.38 8.72 7.50
C GLY A 815 -19.57 8.74 8.47
N ILE A 816 -20.81 8.89 7.97
CA ILE A 816 -22.02 8.77 8.81
C ILE A 816 -22.25 7.31 9.17
N LEU A 817 -22.09 6.41 8.19
CA LEU A 817 -22.25 4.98 8.41
C LEU A 817 -21.18 4.47 9.37
N GLU A 818 -19.89 4.70 9.12
CA GLU A 818 -18.79 4.23 9.97
C GLU A 818 -18.89 4.63 11.45
N ASN A 819 -19.38 5.83 11.73
CA ASN A 819 -19.47 6.37 13.09
C ASN A 819 -20.82 6.09 13.78
N SER A 820 -21.73 5.34 13.17
CA SER A 820 -23.04 5.01 13.76
C SER A 820 -23.17 3.55 14.18
N ILE A 821 -24.03 3.31 15.16
CA ILE A 821 -24.57 1.98 15.49
C ILE A 821 -25.70 1.70 14.51
N LYS A 822 -25.65 0.61 13.75
CA LYS A 822 -26.69 0.27 12.77
C LYS A 822 -27.71 -0.68 13.39
N ILE A 823 -28.98 -0.38 13.17
CA ILE A 823 -30.10 -1.23 13.55
C ILE A 823 -31.00 -1.38 12.32
N THR A 824 -31.16 -2.60 11.84
CA THR A 824 -32.08 -2.88 10.75
C THR A 824 -33.47 -3.14 11.31
N THR A 825 -34.46 -2.44 10.78
CA THR A 825 -35.86 -2.62 11.15
C THR A 825 -36.61 -3.20 9.96
N GLU A 826 -36.92 -4.49 10.03
CA GLU A 826 -37.63 -5.23 8.99
C GLU A 826 -38.97 -5.76 9.51
N PRO A 827 -39.93 -6.01 8.62
CA PRO A 827 -41.11 -6.78 8.97
C PRO A 827 -40.69 -8.16 9.53
N PRO A 828 -41.42 -8.69 10.52
CA PRO A 828 -41.17 -10.02 11.00
C PRO A 828 -41.29 -11.03 9.85
N THR A 829 -40.49 -12.10 9.91
CA THR A 829 -40.54 -13.16 8.91
C THR A 829 -40.98 -14.46 9.55
N GLY A 830 -41.96 -15.12 8.93
CA GLY A 830 -42.55 -16.36 9.41
C GLY A 830 -43.85 -16.15 10.19
N MET A 831 -44.69 -17.18 10.19
CA MET A 831 -46.04 -17.13 10.76
C MET A 831 -46.04 -16.75 12.24
N LEU A 832 -45.15 -17.35 13.04
CA LEU A 832 -45.06 -17.11 14.49
C LEU A 832 -44.75 -15.64 14.79
N ALA A 833 -43.69 -15.10 14.19
CA ALA A 833 -43.27 -13.73 14.40
C ALA A 833 -44.32 -12.72 13.89
N ASN A 834 -44.91 -12.98 12.72
CA ASN A 834 -45.97 -12.13 12.16
C ASN A 834 -47.23 -12.11 13.02
N LEU A 835 -47.61 -13.24 13.60
CA LEU A 835 -48.80 -13.32 14.45
C LEU A 835 -48.60 -12.59 15.79
N HIS A 836 -47.44 -12.72 16.41
CA HIS A 836 -47.09 -11.92 17.58
C HIS A 836 -47.02 -10.42 17.25
N ALA A 837 -46.43 -10.04 16.12
CA ALA A 837 -46.38 -8.65 15.68
C ALA A 837 -47.77 -8.05 15.44
N ALA A 838 -48.68 -8.81 14.85
CA ALA A 838 -50.08 -8.43 14.69
C ALA A 838 -50.74 -8.20 16.06
N LEU A 839 -50.50 -9.07 17.05
CA LEU A 839 -51.05 -8.92 18.39
C LEU A 839 -50.45 -7.77 19.20
N TYR A 840 -49.15 -7.48 19.03
CA TYR A 840 -48.50 -6.33 19.69
C TYR A 840 -49.09 -4.98 19.32
N SER A 841 -49.84 -4.91 18.20
CA SER A 841 -50.59 -3.71 17.80
C SER A 841 -51.77 -3.41 18.73
N PHE A 842 -52.07 -4.30 19.68
CA PHE A 842 -53.21 -4.22 20.59
C PHE A 842 -52.76 -4.42 22.05
N ASN A 843 -53.63 -4.05 22.98
CA ASN A 843 -53.41 -4.21 24.41
C ASN A 843 -54.65 -4.82 25.09
N GLN A 844 -54.55 -5.07 26.40
CA GLN A 844 -55.67 -5.63 27.17
C GLN A 844 -56.93 -4.74 27.08
N ASP A 845 -56.77 -3.42 27.11
CA ASP A 845 -57.88 -2.46 27.00
C ASP A 845 -58.65 -2.62 25.67
N THR A 846 -57.94 -2.93 24.58
CA THR A 846 -58.56 -3.17 23.27
C THR A 846 -59.42 -4.43 23.26
N LEU A 847 -58.99 -5.47 23.97
CA LEU A 847 -59.74 -6.73 24.08
C LEU A 847 -61.01 -6.58 24.94
N GLU A 848 -61.04 -5.57 25.81
CA GLU A 848 -62.13 -5.26 26.75
C GLU A 848 -63.02 -4.09 26.28
N LEU A 849 -62.76 -3.54 25.10
CA LEU A 849 -63.42 -2.33 24.59
C LEU A 849 -64.94 -2.51 24.37
N CYS A 850 -65.41 -3.74 24.12
CA CYS A 850 -66.82 -4.04 23.78
C CYS A 850 -67.52 -4.88 24.86
N THR A 851 -68.82 -4.63 25.08
CA THR A 851 -69.67 -5.38 26.03
C THR A 851 -69.80 -6.88 25.75
N ARG A 852 -69.42 -7.35 24.54
CA ARG A 852 -69.36 -8.77 24.15
C ARG A 852 -67.93 -9.16 23.80
N GLU A 853 -67.08 -9.22 24.82
CA GLU A 853 -65.64 -9.47 24.69
C GLU A 853 -65.31 -10.75 23.91
N GLY A 854 -66.04 -11.85 24.14
CA GLY A 854 -65.76 -13.13 23.49
C GLY A 854 -65.85 -13.07 21.96
N GLU A 855 -66.83 -12.34 21.41
CA GLU A 855 -66.98 -12.18 19.96
C GLU A 855 -65.88 -11.30 19.37
N LEU A 856 -65.52 -10.20 20.06
CA LEU A 856 -64.46 -9.28 19.62
C LEU A 856 -63.10 -9.97 19.63
N LYS A 857 -62.77 -10.71 20.69
CA LYS A 857 -61.51 -11.44 20.82
C LYS A 857 -61.33 -12.50 19.74
N SER A 858 -62.39 -13.24 19.40
CA SER A 858 -62.35 -14.18 18.28
C SER A 858 -62.14 -13.50 16.93
N ILE A 859 -62.82 -12.38 16.66
CA ILE A 859 -62.64 -11.61 15.41
C ILE A 859 -61.23 -11.03 15.34
N LEU A 860 -60.73 -10.47 16.44
CA LEU A 860 -59.39 -9.89 16.52
C LEU A 860 -58.34 -10.95 16.23
N PHE A 861 -58.42 -12.11 16.86
CA PHE A 861 -57.46 -13.19 16.62
C PHE A 861 -57.53 -13.71 15.17
N SER A 862 -58.73 -13.90 14.61
CA SER A 862 -58.89 -14.28 13.19
C SER A 862 -58.31 -13.24 12.23
N LEU A 863 -58.46 -11.95 12.51
CA LEU A 863 -57.88 -10.88 11.70
C LEU A 863 -56.36 -10.78 11.86
N CYS A 864 -55.82 -11.05 13.05
CA CYS A 864 -54.37 -11.18 13.26
C CYS A 864 -53.80 -12.36 12.45
N CYS A 865 -54.47 -13.52 12.44
CA CYS A 865 -54.09 -14.67 11.62
C CYS A 865 -54.18 -14.37 10.12
N PHE A 866 -55.24 -13.68 9.68
CA PHE A 866 -55.36 -13.22 8.30
C PHE A 866 -54.21 -12.28 7.92
N HIS A 867 -53.93 -11.26 8.73
CA HIS A 867 -52.83 -10.32 8.50
C HIS A 867 -51.48 -11.03 8.43
N ALA A 868 -51.19 -11.93 9.39
CA ALA A 868 -49.96 -12.70 9.42
C ALA A 868 -49.81 -13.61 8.19
N CYS A 869 -50.92 -14.18 7.70
CA CYS A 869 -50.95 -15.00 6.50
C CYS A 869 -50.69 -14.18 5.22
N VAL A 870 -51.40 -13.06 5.01
CA VAL A 870 -51.22 -12.24 3.80
C VAL A 870 -49.84 -11.59 3.74
N ALA A 871 -49.30 -11.16 4.90
CA ALA A 871 -47.95 -10.64 5.01
C ALA A 871 -46.91 -11.75 4.77
N GLY A 872 -47.09 -12.94 5.37
CA GLY A 872 -46.18 -14.08 5.18
C GLY A 872 -46.14 -14.61 3.74
N ARG A 873 -47.25 -14.51 2.99
CA ARG A 873 -47.31 -14.91 1.57
C ARG A 873 -46.39 -14.09 0.65
N LEU A 874 -46.02 -12.86 1.02
CA LEU A 874 -45.07 -12.04 0.26
C LEU A 874 -43.69 -12.72 0.12
N LYS A 875 -43.34 -13.61 1.07
CA LYS A 875 -42.11 -14.40 1.06
C LYS A 875 -41.98 -15.27 -0.19
N VAL A 876 -43.08 -15.88 -0.66
CA VAL A 876 -43.07 -16.88 -1.76
C VAL A 876 -43.04 -16.21 -3.14
N GLY A 877 -42.99 -14.87 -3.20
CA GLY A 877 -42.92 -14.12 -4.45
C GLY A 877 -44.20 -14.26 -5.28
N PRO A 878 -44.11 -14.36 -6.63
CA PRO A 878 -45.26 -14.37 -7.53
C PRO A 878 -46.32 -15.45 -7.26
N GLN A 879 -45.94 -16.60 -6.69
CA GLN A 879 -46.91 -17.64 -6.30
C GLN A 879 -47.74 -17.25 -5.06
N GLY A 880 -47.18 -16.37 -4.22
CA GLY A 880 -47.86 -15.75 -3.08
C GLY A 880 -48.77 -14.62 -3.54
N TRP A 881 -48.16 -13.62 -4.19
CA TRP A 881 -48.76 -12.40 -4.72
C TRP A 881 -48.03 -11.97 -6.00
N ASN A 882 -48.75 -11.56 -7.04
CA ASN A 882 -48.09 -11.05 -8.26
C ASN A 882 -47.34 -9.74 -7.99
N GLY A 883 -47.88 -8.90 -7.10
CA GLY A 883 -47.27 -7.64 -6.65
C GLY A 883 -46.69 -7.72 -5.23
N ARG A 884 -45.78 -6.80 -4.89
CA ARG A 884 -45.36 -6.57 -3.50
C ARG A 884 -46.23 -5.49 -2.87
N TYR A 885 -47.29 -5.90 -2.18
CA TYR A 885 -48.24 -4.98 -1.55
C TYR A 885 -47.81 -4.62 -0.12
N PRO A 886 -47.86 -3.33 0.27
CA PRO A 886 -47.39 -2.87 1.58
C PRO A 886 -48.49 -3.04 2.66
N PHE A 887 -48.84 -4.28 3.00
CA PHE A 887 -49.79 -4.54 4.07
C PHE A 887 -49.23 -4.09 5.42
N SER A 888 -49.91 -3.17 6.11
CA SER A 888 -49.43 -2.56 7.35
C SER A 888 -50.25 -3.01 8.56
N THR A 889 -49.66 -2.92 9.76
CA THR A 889 -50.40 -3.09 11.02
C THR A 889 -51.46 -2.00 11.22
N GLY A 890 -51.30 -0.83 10.58
CA GLY A 890 -52.31 0.21 10.52
C GLY A 890 -53.61 -0.26 9.85
N ASP A 891 -53.50 -1.03 8.76
CA ASP A 891 -54.67 -1.63 8.09
C ASP A 891 -55.41 -2.59 9.03
N LEU A 892 -54.66 -3.40 9.79
CA LEU A 892 -55.19 -4.32 10.80
C LEU A 892 -55.88 -3.56 11.93
N ALA A 893 -55.25 -2.53 12.50
CA ALA A 893 -55.82 -1.73 13.58
C ALA A 893 -57.13 -1.04 13.17
N LEU A 894 -57.19 -0.50 11.95
CA LEU A 894 -58.41 0.07 11.39
C LEU A 894 -59.50 -0.99 11.17
N CYS A 895 -59.13 -2.21 10.75
CA CYS A 895 -60.08 -3.32 10.63
C CYS A 895 -60.69 -3.74 11.98
N ILE A 896 -60.00 -3.53 13.10
CA ILE A 896 -60.55 -3.76 14.45
C ILE A 896 -61.37 -2.57 14.94
N ALA A 897 -60.93 -1.34 14.66
CA ALA A 897 -61.65 -0.14 15.06
C ALA A 897 -63.03 -0.01 14.40
N VAL A 898 -63.17 -0.42 13.14
CA VAL A 898 -64.44 -0.35 12.38
C VAL A 898 -65.58 -1.13 13.07
N PRO A 899 -65.45 -2.43 13.40
CA PRO A 899 -66.44 -3.17 14.18
C PRO A 899 -66.80 -2.53 15.52
N CYS A 900 -65.81 -2.00 16.26
CA CYS A 900 -66.05 -1.33 17.54
C CYS A 900 -66.95 -0.09 17.35
N ASN A 901 -66.60 0.78 16.40
CA ASN A 901 -67.37 1.98 16.06
C ASN A 901 -68.77 1.65 15.49
N TYR A 902 -68.86 0.62 14.65
CA TYR A 902 -70.13 0.20 14.04
C TYR A 902 -71.09 -0.36 15.10
N ARG A 903 -70.58 -1.05 16.12
CA ARG A 903 -71.40 -1.63 17.19
C ARG A 903 -71.85 -0.58 18.20
N GLU A 904 -71.00 0.38 18.57
CA GLU A 904 -71.38 1.47 19.47
C GLU A 904 -72.50 2.34 18.89
N THR A 905 -72.44 2.65 17.60
CA THR A 905 -73.45 3.46 16.91
C THR A 905 -74.78 2.72 16.66
N HIS A 906 -74.74 1.40 16.42
CA HIS A 906 -75.93 0.60 16.12
C HIS A 906 -76.66 0.00 17.34
N THR A 907 -76.15 0.15 18.57
CA THR A 907 -76.90 -0.20 19.80
C THR A 907 -78.25 0.54 19.92
N LYS A 908 -78.47 1.62 19.16
CA LYS A 908 -79.72 2.41 19.18
C LYS A 908 -80.73 2.10 18.06
N VAL A 909 -80.43 1.28 17.03
CA VAL A 909 -81.26 1.26 15.78
C VAL A 909 -81.70 -0.12 15.25
N ARG A 910 -81.23 -1.28 15.75
CA ARG A 910 -81.76 -2.59 15.28
C ARG A 910 -81.99 -3.61 16.40
N SER A 911 -83.22 -4.13 16.46
CA SER A 911 -83.69 -5.18 17.38
C SER A 911 -83.13 -6.58 17.08
N SER A 912 -82.30 -6.72 16.04
CA SER A 912 -81.57 -7.94 15.70
C SER A 912 -80.09 -7.69 15.94
N GLY A 913 -79.54 -8.16 17.06
CA GLY A 913 -78.12 -8.01 17.43
C GLY A 913 -77.15 -8.80 16.55
N GLN A 914 -77.25 -8.65 15.23
CA GLN A 914 -76.52 -9.39 14.21
C GLN A 914 -75.45 -8.50 13.59
N VAL A 915 -74.19 -8.96 13.62
CA VAL A 915 -73.04 -8.26 13.03
C VAL A 915 -73.17 -8.28 11.49
N PRO A 916 -73.04 -7.13 10.79
CA PRO A 916 -73.16 -7.05 9.33
C PRO A 916 -71.87 -7.52 8.65
N TRP A 917 -71.71 -8.84 8.60
CA TRP A 917 -70.50 -9.48 8.09
C TRP A 917 -70.22 -9.23 6.61
N GLU A 918 -71.25 -9.06 5.78
CA GLU A 918 -71.07 -8.73 4.36
C GLU A 918 -70.46 -7.34 4.19
N ASP A 919 -70.93 -6.37 4.97
CA ASP A 919 -70.40 -5.00 4.97
C ASP A 919 -68.97 -4.98 5.50
N LEU A 920 -68.69 -5.64 6.64
CA LEU A 920 -67.34 -5.73 7.20
C LEU A 920 -66.37 -6.42 6.24
N ARG A 921 -66.79 -7.49 5.57
CA ARG A 921 -65.97 -8.19 4.59
C ARG A 921 -65.64 -7.30 3.39
N TYR A 922 -66.62 -6.56 2.89
CA TYR A 922 -66.40 -5.59 1.82
C TYR A 922 -65.43 -4.50 2.26
N LEU A 923 -65.63 -3.92 3.46
CA LEU A 923 -64.73 -2.89 3.99
C LEU A 923 -63.29 -3.43 4.11
N PHE A 924 -63.08 -4.58 4.74
CA PHE A 924 -61.75 -5.13 4.93
C PHE A 924 -61.10 -5.57 3.61
N GLY A 925 -61.84 -6.28 2.76
CA GLY A 925 -61.32 -6.91 1.54
C GLY A 925 -61.21 -5.98 0.34
N GLU A 926 -62.14 -5.05 0.15
CA GLU A 926 -62.18 -4.16 -1.02
C GLU A 926 -61.62 -2.76 -0.75
N ILE A 927 -61.77 -2.25 0.48
CA ILE A 927 -61.33 -0.89 0.83
C ILE A 927 -59.97 -0.90 1.54
N MET A 928 -59.87 -1.64 2.66
CA MET A 928 -58.65 -1.62 3.50
C MET A 928 -57.50 -2.36 2.80
N TYR A 929 -57.56 -3.70 2.74
CA TYR A 929 -56.52 -4.50 2.09
C TYR A 929 -56.63 -4.40 0.56
N GLY A 930 -57.85 -4.40 0.01
CA GLY A 930 -58.08 -4.26 -1.43
C GLY A 930 -57.65 -2.93 -2.01
N GLY A 931 -57.59 -1.86 -1.21
CA GLY A 931 -57.09 -0.56 -1.65
C GLY A 931 -55.63 -0.59 -2.09
N HIS A 932 -54.83 -1.50 -1.54
CA HIS A 932 -53.43 -1.70 -1.89
C HIS A 932 -53.23 -2.56 -3.14
N ILE A 933 -54.21 -3.41 -3.46
CA ILE A 933 -54.06 -4.47 -4.47
C ILE A 933 -54.52 -3.97 -5.85
N THR A 934 -53.57 -3.88 -6.77
CA THR A 934 -53.80 -3.45 -8.15
C THR A 934 -54.22 -4.58 -9.09
N ASP A 935 -53.78 -5.82 -8.83
CA ASP A 935 -54.10 -6.98 -9.66
C ASP A 935 -55.45 -7.61 -9.29
N ALA A 936 -56.29 -7.90 -10.28
CA ALA A 936 -57.64 -8.40 -10.05
C ALA A 936 -57.67 -9.83 -9.48
N TRP A 937 -56.69 -10.67 -9.82
CA TRP A 937 -56.59 -12.04 -9.31
C TRP A 937 -56.10 -12.06 -7.87
N ASP A 938 -55.11 -11.24 -7.55
CA ASP A 938 -54.66 -11.01 -6.18
C ASP A 938 -55.80 -10.43 -5.32
N ARG A 939 -56.58 -9.49 -5.85
CA ARG A 939 -57.72 -8.92 -5.12
C ARG A 939 -58.76 -9.98 -4.79
N ARG A 940 -59.07 -10.86 -5.76
CA ARG A 940 -59.94 -12.02 -5.54
C ARG A 940 -59.35 -12.97 -4.49
N LEU A 941 -58.05 -13.23 -4.53
CA LEU A 941 -57.36 -14.08 -3.58
C LEU A 941 -57.48 -13.52 -2.14
N CYS A 942 -57.23 -12.23 -1.96
CA CYS A 942 -57.40 -11.53 -0.68
C CYS A 942 -58.82 -11.72 -0.12
N CYS A 943 -59.84 -11.49 -0.95
CA CYS A 943 -61.24 -11.66 -0.57
C CYS A 943 -61.62 -13.10 -0.24
N ILE A 944 -60.96 -14.11 -0.82
CA ILE A 944 -61.13 -15.53 -0.48
C ILE A 944 -60.46 -15.85 0.86
N TYR A 945 -59.23 -15.37 1.10
CA TYR A 945 -58.58 -15.56 2.40
C TYR A 945 -59.38 -14.94 3.54
N LEU A 946 -59.84 -13.71 3.34
CA LEU A 946 -60.70 -13.05 4.30
C LEU A 946 -61.96 -13.87 4.55
N GLN A 947 -62.55 -14.46 3.51
CA GLN A 947 -63.69 -15.37 3.66
C GLN A 947 -63.35 -16.60 4.48
N GLU A 948 -62.25 -17.30 4.21
CA GLU A 948 -61.92 -18.53 4.95
C GLU A 948 -61.61 -18.26 6.42
N PHE A 949 -60.89 -17.18 6.73
CA PHE A 949 -60.53 -16.81 8.12
C PHE A 949 -61.68 -16.20 8.91
N THR A 950 -62.65 -15.55 8.24
CA THR A 950 -63.82 -14.93 8.90
C THR A 950 -65.09 -15.78 8.81
N CYS A 951 -65.14 -16.74 7.89
CA CYS A 951 -66.33 -17.51 7.53
C CYS A 951 -65.93 -18.92 7.04
N GLY A 952 -65.77 -19.87 7.96
CA GLY A 952 -65.70 -21.28 7.61
C GLY A 952 -66.92 -21.70 6.76
N LYS A 953 -66.71 -22.60 5.80
CA LYS A 953 -67.63 -23.00 4.69
C LYS A 953 -69.04 -23.50 5.04
N ASN A 954 -69.52 -23.36 6.27
CA ASN A 954 -70.92 -23.54 6.63
C ASN A 954 -71.35 -22.45 7.61
N PHE A 955 -72.01 -21.42 7.08
CA PHE A 955 -72.58 -20.31 7.84
C PHE A 955 -73.58 -20.76 8.94
N HIS A 956 -74.04 -22.01 8.92
CA HIS A 956 -74.88 -22.59 9.96
C HIS A 956 -74.13 -22.95 11.26
N THR A 957 -72.79 -23.10 11.23
CA THR A 957 -72.01 -23.55 12.39
C THR A 957 -71.54 -22.39 13.28
N CYS A 958 -71.16 -21.23 12.70
CA CYS A 958 -70.79 -20.06 13.50
C CYS A 958 -72.00 -19.38 14.17
N LEU A 959 -73.21 -19.50 13.60
CA LEU A 959 -74.45 -19.10 14.29
C LEU A 959 -74.81 -20.03 15.46
N LYS A 960 -74.31 -21.26 15.49
CA LYS A 960 -74.37 -22.15 16.66
C LYS A 960 -73.37 -21.75 17.75
N LEU A 961 -72.29 -21.02 17.44
CA LEU A 961 -71.36 -20.48 18.44
C LEU A 961 -71.96 -19.33 19.27
N LEU A 962 -73.05 -18.71 18.80
CA LEU A 962 -73.85 -17.78 19.58
C LEU A 962 -74.80 -18.47 20.57
N ASN A 963 -74.90 -19.81 20.55
CA ASN A 963 -75.79 -20.58 21.41
C ASN A 963 -75.07 -21.80 22.03
N MET A 964 -74.34 -21.55 23.12
CA MET A 964 -73.87 -22.51 24.14
C MET A 964 -72.93 -23.69 23.76
N TYR A 965 -71.72 -23.61 24.33
CA TYR A 965 -71.04 -24.65 25.16
C TYR A 965 -70.45 -25.96 24.61
N ILE A 966 -70.47 -26.35 23.32
CA ILE A 966 -69.96 -27.69 22.93
C ILE A 966 -69.09 -27.74 21.65
N LEU A 967 -68.28 -26.73 21.33
CA LEU A 967 -67.24 -26.87 20.29
C LEU A 967 -65.96 -26.11 20.67
N GLU A 968 -65.46 -26.33 21.88
CA GLU A 968 -64.04 -26.07 22.17
C GLU A 968 -63.21 -27.12 21.41
N GLY A 969 -62.56 -26.72 20.30
CA GLY A 969 -61.48 -27.52 19.70
C GLY A 969 -61.66 -28.16 18.32
N GLU A 970 -62.73 -27.90 17.56
CA GLU A 970 -62.91 -28.52 16.22
C GLU A 970 -62.66 -27.59 15.01
N LEU A 971 -62.60 -26.27 15.20
CA LEU A 971 -62.36 -25.33 14.08
C LEU A 971 -60.87 -25.02 13.93
N THR A 972 -60.32 -25.32 12.76
CA THR A 972 -58.94 -25.04 12.39
C THR A 972 -58.83 -23.72 11.61
N LEU A 973 -57.99 -22.80 12.07
CA LEU A 973 -57.61 -21.57 11.34
C LEU A 973 -56.61 -21.88 10.21
N ALA A 974 -55.75 -22.87 10.45
CA ALA A 974 -54.85 -23.45 9.46
C ALA A 974 -54.69 -24.95 9.75
N SER A 975 -54.12 -25.70 8.81
CA SER A 975 -53.87 -27.13 9.03
C SER A 975 -53.04 -27.37 10.29
N GLY A 976 -53.65 -27.98 11.32
CA GLY A 976 -52.99 -28.23 12.61
C GLY A 976 -53.00 -27.06 13.59
N PHE A 977 -53.67 -25.94 13.31
CA PHE A 977 -53.79 -24.78 14.22
C PHE A 977 -55.26 -24.46 14.51
N LEU A 978 -55.66 -24.61 15.77
CA LEU A 978 -57.05 -24.44 16.22
C LEU A 978 -57.35 -22.97 16.58
N VAL A 979 -58.63 -22.61 16.56
CA VAL A 979 -59.09 -21.33 17.11
C VAL A 979 -58.85 -21.35 18.63
N PRO A 980 -58.17 -20.34 19.21
CA PRO A 980 -57.94 -20.27 20.65
C PRO A 980 -59.24 -20.03 21.43
N PRO A 981 -59.32 -20.49 22.69
CA PRO A 981 -60.39 -20.10 23.60
C PRO A 981 -60.34 -18.60 23.92
N ASN A 982 -61.34 -18.11 24.67
CA ASN A 982 -61.33 -16.74 25.17
C ASN A 982 -60.23 -16.59 26.23
N LEU A 983 -59.14 -15.91 25.87
CA LEU A 983 -57.95 -15.71 26.70
C LEU A 983 -57.73 -14.21 26.96
N ASP A 984 -56.90 -13.91 27.95
CA ASP A 984 -56.32 -12.59 28.14
C ASP A 984 -55.16 -12.35 27.16
N TYR A 985 -54.66 -11.11 27.10
CA TYR A 985 -53.59 -10.73 26.18
C TYR A 985 -52.35 -11.65 26.33
N ALA A 986 -51.91 -11.91 27.56
CA ALA A 986 -50.78 -12.79 27.83
C ALA A 986 -51.07 -14.26 27.45
N GLY A 987 -52.29 -14.74 27.69
CA GLY A 987 -52.74 -16.06 27.31
C GLY A 987 -52.72 -16.29 25.80
N TYR A 988 -53.08 -15.28 24.98
CA TYR A 988 -52.97 -15.38 23.52
C TYR A 988 -51.53 -15.55 23.03
N HIS A 989 -50.58 -14.82 23.60
CA HIS A 989 -49.16 -15.01 23.27
C HIS A 989 -48.70 -16.43 23.61
N LYS A 990 -49.01 -16.91 24.82
CA LYS A 990 -48.65 -18.26 25.26
C LYS A 990 -49.29 -19.35 24.39
N TYR A 991 -50.54 -19.17 23.96
CA TYR A 991 -51.22 -20.10 23.06
C TYR A 991 -50.49 -20.23 21.72
N ILE A 992 -50.01 -19.12 21.16
CA ILE A 992 -49.27 -19.13 19.89
C ILE A 992 -47.97 -19.91 20.05
N ASP A 993 -47.21 -19.66 21.12
CA ASP A 993 -45.94 -20.33 21.38
C ASP A 993 -46.09 -21.85 21.53
N GLU A 994 -47.19 -22.31 22.15
CA GLU A 994 -47.42 -23.73 22.46
C GLU A 994 -48.14 -24.49 21.34
N MET A 995 -49.07 -23.84 20.62
CA MET A 995 -50.01 -24.52 19.72
C MET A 995 -49.75 -24.29 18.23
N LEU A 996 -48.93 -23.30 17.84
CA LEU A 996 -48.65 -23.05 16.43
C LEU A 996 -47.70 -24.15 15.87
N PRO A 997 -48.09 -24.85 14.79
CA PRO A 997 -47.22 -25.85 14.16
C PRO A 997 -45.99 -25.21 13.49
N SER A 998 -44.96 -26.01 13.24
CA SER A 998 -43.76 -25.54 12.54
C SER A 998 -44.11 -24.95 11.18
N GLU A 999 -43.44 -23.83 10.83
CA GLU A 999 -43.72 -23.12 9.58
C GLU A 999 -43.67 -24.04 8.36
N SER A 1000 -44.70 -23.93 7.52
CA SER A 1000 -44.77 -24.61 6.23
C SER A 1000 -45.63 -23.79 5.26
N PRO A 1001 -45.46 -23.94 3.93
CA PRO A 1001 -46.32 -23.30 2.93
C PRO A 1001 -47.82 -23.57 3.15
N VAL A 1002 -48.15 -24.72 3.74
CA VAL A 1002 -49.52 -25.14 4.03
C VAL A 1002 -50.21 -24.19 5.00
N LEU A 1003 -49.48 -23.58 5.95
CA LEU A 1003 -50.03 -22.57 6.87
C LEU A 1003 -50.51 -21.31 6.15
N TYR A 1004 -49.94 -21.04 4.97
CA TYR A 1004 -50.34 -19.95 4.10
C TYR A 1004 -51.34 -20.38 3.04
N GLY A 1005 -51.85 -21.62 3.08
CA GLY A 1005 -52.75 -22.19 2.06
C GLY A 1005 -52.06 -22.53 0.72
N LEU A 1006 -50.74 -22.71 0.72
CA LEU A 1006 -49.95 -23.08 -0.46
C LEU A 1006 -49.62 -24.58 -0.47
N HIS A 1007 -49.34 -25.11 -1.66
CA HIS A 1007 -48.81 -26.47 -1.81
C HIS A 1007 -47.38 -26.56 -1.22
N PRO A 1008 -46.94 -27.68 -0.61
CA PRO A 1008 -45.59 -27.83 -0.07
C PRO A 1008 -44.47 -27.46 -1.05
N ASN A 1009 -44.61 -27.86 -2.32
CA ASN A 1009 -43.67 -27.52 -3.41
C ASN A 1009 -43.51 -26.02 -3.69
N ALA A 1010 -44.40 -25.15 -3.19
CA ALA A 1010 -44.30 -23.70 -3.39
C ALA A 1010 -43.03 -23.11 -2.76
N GLU A 1011 -42.49 -23.76 -1.73
CA GLU A 1011 -41.25 -23.32 -1.08
C GLU A 1011 -40.01 -23.59 -1.95
N MET A 1012 -40.01 -24.66 -2.76
CA MET A 1012 -38.80 -25.14 -3.45
C MET A 1012 -38.19 -24.06 -4.34
N GLY A 1013 -38.99 -23.42 -5.20
CA GLY A 1013 -38.51 -22.38 -6.11
C GLY A 1013 -37.95 -21.16 -5.37
N TYR A 1014 -38.63 -20.75 -4.29
CA TYR A 1014 -38.16 -19.66 -3.43
C TYR A 1014 -36.83 -20.02 -2.75
N LEU A 1015 -36.72 -21.22 -2.16
CA LEU A 1015 -35.50 -21.64 -1.47
C LEU A 1015 -34.33 -21.85 -2.42
N THR A 1016 -34.55 -22.38 -3.62
CA THR A 1016 -33.52 -22.46 -4.67
C THR A 1016 -33.01 -21.07 -5.04
N ALA A 1017 -33.90 -20.11 -5.28
CA ALA A 1017 -33.49 -18.73 -5.60
C ALA A 1017 -32.70 -18.08 -4.44
N MET A 1018 -33.09 -18.34 -3.18
CA MET A 1018 -32.32 -17.88 -2.02
C MET A 1018 -30.93 -18.55 -1.93
N SER A 1019 -30.85 -19.85 -2.23
CA SER A 1019 -29.60 -20.60 -2.27
C SER A 1019 -28.65 -20.02 -3.33
N ASP A 1020 -29.14 -19.79 -4.54
CA ASP A 1020 -28.36 -19.20 -5.64
C ASP A 1020 -27.84 -17.80 -5.24
N HIS A 1021 -28.69 -16.98 -4.61
CA HIS A 1021 -28.27 -15.68 -4.09
C HIS A 1021 -27.20 -15.79 -3.01
N LEU A 1022 -27.35 -16.73 -2.07
CA LEU A 1022 -26.39 -17.00 -1.00
C LEU A 1022 -25.02 -17.39 -1.57
N PHE A 1023 -24.99 -18.32 -2.52
CA PHE A 1023 -23.74 -18.76 -3.16
C PHE A 1023 -23.07 -17.65 -3.96
N LYS A 1024 -23.84 -16.93 -4.78
CA LYS A 1024 -23.34 -15.80 -5.55
C LYS A 1024 -22.69 -14.76 -4.64
N THR A 1025 -23.35 -14.40 -3.55
CA THR A 1025 -22.87 -13.39 -2.61
C THR A 1025 -21.64 -13.88 -1.83
N LEU A 1026 -21.63 -15.13 -1.36
CA LEU A 1026 -20.46 -15.73 -0.70
C LEU A 1026 -19.23 -15.79 -1.59
N LEU A 1027 -19.44 -16.03 -2.90
CA LEU A 1027 -18.37 -16.02 -3.90
C LEU A 1027 -17.83 -14.60 -4.13
N GLU A 1028 -18.71 -13.59 -4.25
CA GLU A 1028 -18.34 -12.17 -4.37
C GLU A 1028 -17.58 -11.65 -3.15
N MET A 1029 -17.83 -12.23 -1.96
CA MET A 1029 -17.11 -11.91 -0.73
C MET A 1029 -15.70 -12.53 -0.64
N GLN A 1030 -15.35 -13.51 -1.49
CA GLN A 1030 -14.01 -14.09 -1.46
C GLN A 1030 -12.96 -13.11 -2.01
N PRO A 1031 -11.72 -13.13 -1.50
CA PRO A 1031 -10.65 -12.33 -2.06
C PRO A 1031 -10.41 -12.69 -3.53
N MET A 1032 -10.50 -11.68 -4.42
CA MET A 1032 -10.34 -11.82 -5.88
C MET A 1032 -8.98 -12.40 -6.34
N ASN A 1033 -8.01 -12.54 -5.43
CA ASN A 1033 -6.65 -13.01 -5.74
C ASN A 1033 -6.37 -14.47 -5.37
N SER A 1034 -7.39 -15.24 -5.01
CA SER A 1034 -7.23 -16.69 -4.80
C SER A 1034 -7.32 -17.39 -6.14
N PHE A 1035 -6.16 -17.69 -6.75
CA PHE A 1035 -5.98 -18.59 -7.90
C PHE A 1035 -6.40 -18.08 -9.30
N VAL A 1036 -5.56 -17.22 -9.88
CA VAL A 1036 -5.12 -17.48 -11.27
C VAL A 1036 -3.98 -18.51 -11.17
N GLY A 1037 -4.32 -19.73 -10.81
CA GLY A 1037 -3.40 -20.86 -10.92
C GLY A 1037 -3.51 -21.42 -12.34
N GLU A 1038 -2.40 -21.61 -13.03
CA GLU A 1038 -2.28 -22.22 -14.37
C GLU A 1038 -2.77 -23.70 -14.44
N GLY A 1039 -3.59 -24.17 -13.50
CA GLY A 1039 -4.08 -25.53 -13.43
C GLY A 1039 -5.59 -25.62 -13.56
N SER A 1040 -6.08 -25.97 -14.76
CA SER A 1040 -7.37 -26.63 -15.01
C SER A 1040 -8.70 -25.84 -14.91
N GLY A 1041 -8.76 -24.64 -15.50
CA GLY A 1041 -10.04 -24.01 -15.87
C GLY A 1041 -9.93 -23.29 -17.20
N GLN A 1042 -10.86 -23.54 -18.13
CA GLN A 1042 -11.03 -22.70 -19.33
C GLN A 1042 -11.07 -21.24 -18.90
N SER A 1043 -10.35 -20.35 -19.59
CA SER A 1043 -10.41 -18.92 -19.26
C SER A 1043 -11.85 -18.40 -19.42
N ALA A 1044 -12.22 -17.33 -18.72
CA ALA A 1044 -13.56 -16.74 -18.86
C ALA A 1044 -13.87 -16.38 -20.32
N GLU A 1045 -12.86 -15.95 -21.07
CA GLU A 1045 -12.94 -15.66 -22.50
C GLU A 1045 -13.17 -16.93 -23.33
N GLU A 1046 -12.48 -18.03 -23.00
CA GLU A 1046 -12.62 -19.32 -23.68
C GLU A 1046 -14.00 -19.96 -23.46
N LYS A 1047 -14.53 -19.88 -22.23
CA LYS A 1047 -15.91 -20.31 -21.94
C LYS A 1047 -16.93 -19.52 -22.76
N VAL A 1048 -16.80 -18.19 -22.78
CA VAL A 1048 -17.71 -17.32 -23.53
C VAL A 1048 -17.62 -17.62 -25.03
N LYS A 1049 -16.43 -17.90 -25.56
CA LYS A 1049 -16.26 -18.34 -26.96
C LYS A 1049 -16.96 -19.67 -27.26
N ASN A 1050 -16.88 -20.64 -26.36
CA ASN A 1050 -17.56 -21.93 -26.51
C ASN A 1050 -19.09 -21.75 -26.53
N VAL A 1051 -19.63 -20.97 -25.60
CA VAL A 1051 -21.07 -20.65 -25.53
C VAL A 1051 -21.52 -19.89 -26.78
N LEU A 1052 -20.77 -18.86 -27.17
CA LEU A 1052 -21.01 -18.07 -28.38
C LEU A 1052 -21.03 -18.94 -29.63
N GLY A 1053 -20.06 -19.85 -29.78
CA GLY A 1053 -19.97 -20.78 -30.90
C GLY A 1053 -21.15 -21.74 -30.95
N SER A 1054 -21.58 -22.25 -29.80
CA SER A 1054 -22.77 -23.11 -29.67
C SER A 1054 -24.03 -22.39 -30.13
N ILE A 1055 -24.28 -21.18 -29.63
CA ILE A 1055 -25.48 -20.39 -29.98
C ILE A 1055 -25.48 -20.02 -31.46
N LEU A 1056 -24.35 -19.56 -32.02
CA LEU A 1056 -24.23 -19.25 -33.44
C LEU A 1056 -24.46 -20.47 -34.34
N GLY A 1057 -24.11 -21.67 -33.87
CA GLY A 1057 -24.37 -22.93 -34.57
C GLY A 1057 -25.83 -23.39 -34.52
N MET A 1058 -26.56 -23.02 -33.46
CA MET A 1058 -27.98 -23.40 -33.28
C MET A 1058 -28.97 -22.38 -33.88
N LEU A 1059 -28.54 -21.12 -34.11
CA LEU A 1059 -29.40 -20.06 -34.62
C LEU A 1059 -29.93 -20.37 -36.03
N PRO A 1060 -31.26 -20.47 -36.22
CA PRO A 1060 -31.85 -20.72 -37.53
C PRO A 1060 -31.67 -19.54 -38.50
N GLU A 1061 -31.98 -19.77 -39.77
CA GLU A 1061 -31.97 -18.72 -40.80
C GLU A 1061 -33.16 -17.76 -40.64
N GLU A 1062 -32.96 -16.51 -41.06
CA GLU A 1062 -34.02 -15.50 -41.06
C GLU A 1062 -35.14 -15.87 -42.05
N PHE A 1063 -36.39 -15.62 -41.67
CA PHE A 1063 -37.53 -15.82 -42.54
C PHE A 1063 -37.45 -14.87 -43.73
N ASN A 1064 -37.46 -15.40 -44.96
CA ASN A 1064 -37.56 -14.56 -46.16
C ASN A 1064 -38.99 -14.01 -46.30
N MET A 1065 -39.20 -12.79 -45.79
CA MET A 1065 -40.51 -12.14 -45.80
C MET A 1065 -41.07 -11.95 -47.20
N ALA A 1066 -40.22 -11.68 -48.20
CA ALA A 1066 -40.67 -11.49 -49.58
C ALA A 1066 -41.27 -12.79 -50.17
N ASP A 1067 -40.62 -13.93 -49.92
CA ASP A 1067 -41.11 -15.23 -50.38
C ASP A 1067 -42.40 -15.65 -49.66
N ILE A 1068 -42.50 -15.38 -48.35
CA ILE A 1068 -43.69 -15.73 -47.55
C ILE A 1068 -44.88 -14.86 -47.96
N MET A 1069 -44.67 -13.55 -48.17
CA MET A 1069 -45.72 -12.65 -48.65
C MET A 1069 -46.20 -13.03 -50.06
N GLN A 1070 -45.31 -13.46 -50.95
CA GLN A 1070 -45.69 -13.93 -52.30
C GLN A 1070 -46.47 -15.26 -52.27
N LYS A 1071 -46.14 -16.16 -51.34
CA LYS A 1071 -46.84 -17.45 -51.17
C LYS A 1071 -48.19 -17.33 -50.45
N THR A 1072 -48.48 -16.18 -49.84
CA THR A 1072 -49.72 -15.97 -49.08
C THR A 1072 -50.88 -15.67 -50.03
N THR A 1073 -51.73 -16.66 -50.26
CA THR A 1073 -52.85 -16.57 -51.22
C THR A 1073 -54.11 -15.89 -50.66
N ALA A 1074 -54.27 -15.84 -49.33
CA ALA A 1074 -55.42 -15.23 -48.66
C ALA A 1074 -54.99 -14.34 -47.48
N TRP A 1075 -55.27 -13.05 -47.59
CA TRP A 1075 -54.97 -12.05 -46.56
C TRP A 1075 -56.06 -12.06 -45.49
N SER A 1076 -55.81 -12.75 -44.39
CA SER A 1076 -56.63 -12.70 -43.17
C SER A 1076 -55.88 -11.97 -42.05
N PRO A 1077 -56.59 -11.44 -41.03
CA PRO A 1077 -55.93 -10.93 -39.84
C PRO A 1077 -54.96 -11.95 -39.20
N TYR A 1078 -55.27 -13.24 -39.29
CA TYR A 1078 -54.40 -14.31 -38.78
C TYR A 1078 -53.10 -14.43 -39.60
N ALA A 1079 -53.20 -14.36 -40.93
CA ALA A 1079 -52.01 -14.36 -41.80
C ALA A 1079 -51.13 -13.12 -41.56
N LEU A 1080 -51.75 -11.95 -41.32
CA LEU A 1080 -51.03 -10.73 -41.00
C LEU A 1080 -50.29 -10.82 -39.65
N VAL A 1081 -50.93 -11.38 -38.61
CA VAL A 1081 -50.28 -11.63 -37.32
C VAL A 1081 -49.10 -12.59 -37.46
N CYS A 1082 -49.23 -13.68 -38.24
CA CYS A 1082 -48.11 -14.58 -38.51
C CYS A 1082 -46.94 -13.87 -39.19
N LEU A 1083 -47.20 -12.98 -40.16
CA LEU A 1083 -46.16 -12.18 -40.81
C LEU A 1083 -45.49 -11.21 -39.82
N GLN A 1084 -46.25 -10.55 -38.96
CA GLN A 1084 -45.71 -9.67 -37.91
C GLN A 1084 -44.84 -10.44 -36.91
N GLU A 1085 -45.23 -11.64 -36.51
CA GLU A 1085 -44.43 -12.50 -35.64
C GLU A 1085 -43.13 -12.96 -36.33
N CYS A 1086 -43.18 -13.31 -37.62
CA CYS A 1086 -41.97 -13.61 -38.40
C CYS A 1086 -41.02 -12.40 -38.46
N GLU A 1087 -41.52 -11.18 -38.65
CA GLU A 1087 -40.71 -9.96 -38.62
C GLU A 1087 -40.09 -9.71 -37.24
N ARG A 1088 -40.86 -9.86 -36.16
CA ARG A 1088 -40.34 -9.73 -34.78
C ARG A 1088 -39.24 -10.75 -34.49
N ILE A 1089 -39.43 -12.01 -34.90
CA ILE A 1089 -38.42 -13.07 -34.72
C ILE A 1089 -37.16 -12.75 -35.53
N ASN A 1090 -37.30 -12.27 -36.77
CA ASN A 1090 -36.15 -11.84 -37.57
C ASN A 1090 -35.35 -10.72 -36.90
N LEU A 1091 -36.02 -9.72 -36.30
CA LEU A 1091 -35.34 -8.67 -35.54
C LEU A 1091 -34.53 -9.23 -34.36
N LEU A 1092 -35.10 -10.19 -33.62
CA LEU A 1092 -34.42 -10.87 -32.52
C LEU A 1092 -33.20 -11.65 -33.03
N PHE A 1093 -33.37 -12.51 -34.05
CA PHE A 1093 -32.26 -13.30 -34.61
C PHE A 1093 -31.14 -12.43 -35.18
N SER A 1094 -31.51 -11.35 -35.87
CA SER A 1094 -30.55 -10.40 -36.41
C SER A 1094 -29.74 -9.74 -35.29
N GLU A 1095 -30.39 -9.33 -34.20
CA GLU A 1095 -29.72 -8.73 -33.06
C GLU A 1095 -28.79 -9.71 -32.33
N ILE A 1096 -29.24 -10.94 -32.05
CA ILE A 1096 -28.40 -11.99 -31.44
C ILE A 1096 -27.17 -12.27 -32.32
N ARG A 1097 -27.37 -12.46 -33.62
CA ARG A 1097 -26.29 -12.75 -34.58
C ARG A 1097 -25.32 -11.58 -34.67
N ARG A 1098 -25.82 -10.34 -34.71
CA ARG A 1098 -25.02 -9.11 -34.75
C ARG A 1098 -24.19 -8.94 -33.47
N SER A 1099 -24.82 -9.08 -32.30
CA SER A 1099 -24.16 -8.88 -31.01
C SER A 1099 -23.11 -9.95 -30.73
N LEU A 1100 -23.38 -11.22 -31.04
CA LEU A 1100 -22.41 -12.31 -30.89
C LEU A 1100 -21.24 -12.18 -31.86
N LYS A 1101 -21.48 -11.87 -33.15
CA LYS A 1101 -20.38 -11.63 -34.10
C LYS A 1101 -19.49 -10.46 -33.68
N GLN A 1102 -20.09 -9.40 -33.17
CA GLN A 1102 -19.36 -8.27 -32.62
C GLN A 1102 -18.49 -8.67 -31.41
N LEU A 1103 -19.03 -9.47 -30.49
CA LEU A 1103 -18.28 -9.98 -29.35
C LEU A 1103 -17.13 -10.92 -29.78
N ASP A 1104 -17.36 -11.83 -30.72
CA ASP A 1104 -16.33 -12.73 -31.25
C ASP A 1104 -15.15 -11.94 -31.87
N LEU A 1105 -15.45 -10.90 -32.66
CA LEU A 1105 -14.42 -10.00 -33.20
C LEU A 1105 -13.68 -9.25 -32.09
N GLY A 1106 -14.39 -8.82 -31.04
CA GLY A 1106 -13.80 -8.17 -29.87
C GLY A 1106 -12.87 -9.08 -29.07
N LEU A 1107 -13.28 -10.33 -28.82
CA LEU A 1107 -12.49 -11.34 -28.10
C LEU A 1107 -11.26 -11.77 -28.89
N LYS A 1108 -11.41 -11.98 -30.21
CA LYS A 1108 -10.26 -12.23 -31.09
C LYS A 1108 -9.27 -11.08 -31.05
N ALA A 1109 -9.74 -9.83 -31.05
CA ALA A 1109 -8.86 -8.68 -30.92
C ALA A 1109 -8.14 -8.61 -29.56
N SER A 1110 -8.75 -9.11 -28.47
CA SER A 1110 -8.18 -9.16 -27.10
C SER A 1110 -7.02 -10.17 -26.99
N GLU A 1111 -7.17 -11.38 -27.51
CA GLU A 1111 -6.14 -12.44 -27.44
C GLU A 1111 -4.84 -12.12 -28.19
N PHE A 1112 -4.92 -11.30 -29.25
CA PHE A 1112 -3.71 -10.81 -29.93
C PHE A 1112 -2.84 -9.90 -29.05
N PHE A 1113 -3.36 -9.35 -27.94
CA PHE A 1113 -2.57 -8.53 -27.01
C PHE A 1113 -1.82 -9.36 -25.96
N THR A 1114 -2.20 -10.61 -25.69
CA THR A 1114 -1.65 -11.41 -24.57
C THR A 1114 -0.50 -12.32 -25.00
N ASN A 1115 -0.45 -12.77 -26.25
CA ASN A 1115 0.63 -13.58 -26.78
C ASN A 1115 1.71 -12.70 -27.43
N SER A 1116 2.88 -12.61 -26.79
CA SER A 1116 4.05 -11.83 -27.23
C SER A 1116 4.80 -12.41 -28.43
N THR A 1117 4.28 -13.46 -29.08
CA THR A 1117 4.90 -14.11 -30.23
C THR A 1117 3.86 -14.37 -31.32
N VAL A 1118 3.92 -13.60 -32.42
CA VAL A 1118 3.13 -13.92 -33.62
C VAL A 1118 4.00 -13.84 -34.87
N ASP A 1119 3.92 -14.92 -35.64
CA ASP A 1119 4.54 -15.15 -36.94
C ASP A 1119 3.94 -14.23 -38.02
N LEU A 1120 4.78 -13.38 -38.60
CA LEU A 1120 4.44 -12.38 -39.63
C LEU A 1120 3.91 -13.01 -40.94
N GLY A 1121 4.14 -14.30 -41.18
CA GLY A 1121 3.79 -14.97 -42.44
C GLY A 1121 2.28 -15.13 -42.68
N ALA A 1122 1.48 -15.33 -41.63
CA ALA A 1122 0.05 -15.58 -41.75
C ALA A 1122 -0.78 -14.31 -42.03
N PHE A 1123 -0.28 -13.13 -41.61
CA PHE A 1123 -1.00 -11.87 -41.70
C PHE A 1123 -1.00 -11.26 -43.11
N CYS A 1124 0.08 -11.44 -43.87
CA CYS A 1124 0.21 -10.93 -45.25
C CYS A 1124 -0.70 -11.66 -46.26
N CYS A 1125 -1.04 -12.92 -46.02
CA CYS A 1125 -1.87 -13.70 -46.93
C CYS A 1125 -3.37 -13.35 -46.85
N PHE A 1126 -3.84 -12.72 -45.76
CA PHE A 1126 -5.27 -12.56 -45.49
C PHE A 1126 -5.89 -11.28 -46.06
N PHE A 1127 -5.10 -10.20 -46.30
CA PHE A 1127 -5.63 -8.90 -46.72
C PHE A 1127 -4.78 -8.18 -47.78
N GLY A 1128 -4.43 -8.91 -48.85
CA GLY A 1128 -4.02 -8.47 -50.20
C GLY A 1128 -3.62 -7.00 -50.46
N ASN A 1129 -2.73 -6.41 -49.66
CA ASN A 1129 -2.21 -5.07 -49.91
C ASN A 1129 -0.73 -4.99 -49.50
N GLU A 1130 0.14 -5.35 -50.43
CA GLU A 1130 1.60 -5.52 -50.22
C GLU A 1130 2.38 -4.21 -50.00
N ARG A 1131 1.75 -3.03 -50.11
CA ARG A 1131 2.49 -1.75 -50.14
C ARG A 1131 2.60 -0.97 -48.83
N ILE A 1132 2.01 -1.44 -47.72
CA ILE A 1132 2.09 -0.75 -46.42
C ILE A 1132 3.02 -1.48 -45.42
N ALA A 1133 3.42 -2.73 -45.71
CA ALA A 1133 4.08 -3.61 -44.74
C ALA A 1133 5.60 -3.42 -44.57
N ILE A 1134 6.26 -2.52 -45.31
CA ILE A 1134 7.75 -2.50 -45.33
C ILE A 1134 8.38 -1.66 -44.20
N LEU A 1135 7.62 -0.91 -43.40
CA LEU A 1135 8.22 0.00 -42.38
C LEU A 1135 7.55 0.03 -41.00
N TYR A 1136 6.49 -0.75 -40.76
CA TYR A 1136 5.80 -0.75 -39.48
C TYR A 1136 5.64 -2.15 -38.92
N ASP A 1137 6.10 -2.33 -37.68
CA ASP A 1137 5.76 -3.47 -36.86
C ASP A 1137 4.24 -3.64 -36.84
N ALA A 1138 3.73 -4.86 -37.04
CA ALA A 1138 2.30 -5.14 -37.24
C ALA A 1138 1.45 -4.66 -36.04
N SER A 1139 2.06 -4.64 -34.86
CA SER A 1139 1.57 -4.07 -33.61
C SER A 1139 1.26 -2.56 -33.72
N MET A 1140 2.07 -1.76 -34.43
CA MET A 1140 1.90 -0.30 -34.53
C MET A 1140 0.72 0.07 -35.45
N LEU A 1141 0.57 -0.61 -36.60
CA LEU A 1141 -0.56 -0.38 -37.51
C LEU A 1141 -1.90 -0.75 -36.86
N PHE A 1142 -1.90 -1.77 -35.99
CA PHE A 1142 -3.08 -2.25 -35.26
C PHE A 1142 -3.50 -1.30 -34.12
N ILE A 1143 -2.54 -0.75 -33.35
CA ILE A 1143 -2.81 0.25 -32.32
C ILE A 1143 -3.32 1.58 -32.92
N VAL A 1144 -2.84 1.96 -34.10
CA VAL A 1144 -3.40 3.11 -34.85
C VAL A 1144 -4.86 2.87 -35.26
N ARG A 1145 -5.24 1.64 -35.62
CA ARG A 1145 -6.65 1.29 -35.90
C ARG A 1145 -7.53 1.25 -34.64
N GLN A 1146 -7.00 0.82 -33.50
CA GLN A 1146 -7.71 0.92 -32.21
C GLN A 1146 -7.91 2.36 -31.73
N THR A 1147 -6.92 3.23 -31.90
CA THR A 1147 -7.02 4.66 -31.54
C THR A 1147 -7.97 5.42 -32.46
N LYS A 1148 -8.13 4.96 -33.72
CA LYS A 1148 -9.18 5.40 -34.66
C LYS A 1148 -10.56 4.78 -34.40
N GLY A 1149 -10.67 3.81 -33.49
CA GLY A 1149 -11.94 3.24 -33.04
C GLY A 1149 -12.49 2.08 -33.87
N GLU A 1150 -11.70 1.49 -34.77
CA GLU A 1150 -12.18 0.48 -35.73
C GLU A 1150 -12.33 -0.93 -35.13
N LEU A 1151 -11.70 -1.25 -33.98
CA LEU A 1151 -11.58 -2.61 -33.42
C LEU A 1151 -11.50 -2.63 -31.88
N VAL A 1152 -12.47 -2.08 -31.13
CA VAL A 1152 -12.37 -2.07 -29.65
C VAL A 1152 -13.59 -2.64 -28.94
N PHE A 1153 -13.31 -3.42 -27.90
CA PHE A 1153 -14.27 -3.94 -26.91
C PHE A 1153 -15.11 -2.78 -26.35
N SER A 1154 -16.42 -2.87 -26.54
CA SER A 1154 -17.38 -1.85 -26.11
C SER A 1154 -17.98 -2.22 -24.75
N PRO A 1155 -18.50 -1.25 -23.95
CA PRO A 1155 -19.19 -1.58 -22.71
C PRO A 1155 -20.36 -2.54 -22.90
N HIS A 1156 -21.02 -2.49 -24.06
CA HIS A 1156 -22.08 -3.44 -24.41
C HIS A 1156 -21.55 -4.86 -24.62
N MET A 1157 -20.34 -5.01 -25.16
CA MET A 1157 -19.66 -6.31 -25.29
C MET A 1157 -19.19 -6.84 -23.93
N GLU A 1158 -18.77 -5.99 -23.00
CA GLU A 1158 -18.40 -6.39 -21.63
C GLU A 1158 -19.60 -6.94 -20.87
N VAL A 1159 -20.74 -6.23 -20.94
CA VAL A 1159 -22.01 -6.71 -20.35
C VAL A 1159 -22.41 -8.03 -21.01
N LEU A 1160 -22.36 -8.12 -22.34
CA LEU A 1160 -22.70 -9.35 -23.07
C LEU A 1160 -21.79 -10.52 -22.66
N GLN A 1161 -20.48 -10.31 -22.61
CA GLN A 1161 -19.50 -11.30 -22.16
C GLN A 1161 -19.82 -11.78 -20.74
N SER A 1162 -20.08 -10.85 -19.82
CA SER A 1162 -20.44 -11.16 -18.44
C SER A 1162 -21.74 -11.96 -18.36
N THR A 1163 -22.80 -11.54 -19.05
CA THR A 1163 -24.09 -12.26 -19.06
C THR A 1163 -23.96 -13.68 -19.60
N LEU A 1164 -23.23 -13.88 -20.70
CA LEU A 1164 -22.98 -15.21 -21.26
C LEU A 1164 -22.10 -16.07 -20.34
N PHE A 1165 -21.15 -15.46 -19.63
CA PHE A 1165 -20.31 -16.16 -18.66
C PHE A 1165 -21.13 -16.70 -17.48
N TYR A 1166 -22.14 -15.94 -17.04
CA TYR A 1166 -23.07 -16.29 -15.95
C TYR A 1166 -24.34 -17.04 -16.39
N ASP A 1167 -24.41 -17.54 -17.63
CA ASP A 1167 -25.56 -18.30 -18.16
C ASP A 1167 -26.90 -17.52 -18.12
N ALA A 1168 -26.83 -16.19 -18.23
CA ALA A 1168 -27.99 -15.29 -18.22
C ALA A 1168 -28.31 -14.76 -19.63
N VAL A 1169 -29.61 -14.55 -19.90
CA VAL A 1169 -30.08 -13.95 -21.15
C VAL A 1169 -29.76 -12.43 -21.13
N PRO A 1170 -29.04 -11.90 -22.13
CA PRO A 1170 -28.75 -10.48 -22.23
C PRO A 1170 -30.01 -9.61 -22.36
N ASP A 1171 -30.07 -8.50 -21.62
CA ASP A 1171 -31.22 -7.56 -21.63
C ASP A 1171 -31.58 -7.04 -23.03
N THR A 1172 -30.59 -6.91 -23.92
CA THR A 1172 -30.82 -6.49 -25.31
C THR A 1172 -31.65 -7.50 -26.08
N TRP A 1173 -31.52 -8.79 -25.77
CA TRP A 1173 -32.31 -9.86 -26.39
C TRP A 1173 -33.70 -9.95 -25.74
N THR A 1174 -33.77 -9.86 -24.41
CA THR A 1174 -35.03 -9.92 -23.66
C THR A 1174 -36.00 -8.80 -24.03
N LYS A 1175 -35.51 -7.61 -24.40
CA LYS A 1175 -36.35 -6.50 -24.89
C LYS A 1175 -37.03 -6.77 -26.25
N LEU A 1176 -36.47 -7.67 -27.05
CA LEU A 1176 -37.00 -8.05 -28.37
C LEU A 1176 -37.83 -9.34 -28.32
N ALA A 1177 -37.66 -10.14 -27.27
CA ALA A 1177 -38.39 -11.38 -27.03
C ALA A 1177 -39.59 -11.17 -26.08
N TYR A 1178 -40.37 -12.23 -25.91
CA TYR A 1178 -41.35 -12.28 -24.82
C TYR A 1178 -40.63 -12.43 -23.46
N PRO A 1179 -41.13 -11.82 -22.38
CA PRO A 1179 -40.55 -11.99 -21.05
C PRO A 1179 -40.48 -13.46 -20.66
N SER A 1180 -39.30 -13.91 -20.23
CA SER A 1180 -39.05 -15.29 -19.80
C SER A 1180 -38.19 -15.28 -18.55
N THR A 1181 -38.40 -16.27 -17.68
CA THR A 1181 -37.58 -16.51 -16.49
C THR A 1181 -36.57 -17.64 -16.70
N TYR A 1182 -36.47 -18.16 -17.93
CA TYR A 1182 -35.51 -19.20 -18.26
C TYR A 1182 -34.07 -18.67 -18.31
N SER A 1183 -33.12 -19.54 -17.94
CA SER A 1183 -31.69 -19.27 -18.13
C SER A 1183 -31.33 -19.33 -19.63
N LEU A 1184 -30.07 -19.02 -19.97
CA LEU A 1184 -29.64 -18.85 -21.35
C LEU A 1184 -29.85 -20.08 -22.24
N ALA A 1185 -29.65 -21.30 -21.73
CA ALA A 1185 -29.79 -22.52 -22.55
C ALA A 1185 -31.24 -22.99 -22.77
N PRO A 1186 -32.18 -22.88 -21.80
CA PRO A 1186 -33.60 -23.15 -22.04
C PRO A 1186 -34.37 -22.00 -22.72
N TRP A 1187 -33.85 -20.76 -22.66
CA TRP A 1187 -34.36 -19.62 -23.45
C TRP A 1187 -34.01 -19.78 -24.93
#